data_AF-A0A1U7MTE2-F1
#
_entry.id   AF-A0A1U7MTE2-F1
#
_cell.length_a   1.000
_cell.length_b   1.000
_cell.length_c   1.000
_cell.angle_alpha   90.00
_cell.angle_beta   90.00
_cell.angle_gamma   90.00
#
_symmetry.space_group_name_H-M   'P 1'
#
loop_
_entity.id
_entity.type
_entity.pdbx_description
1 polymer ?
#
loop_
_entity_poly.entity_id
_entity_poly.type
_entity_poly.pdbx_seq_one_letter_code
_entity_poly.pdbx_strand_id
1 'polypeptide(L)'
;MRSRRHPARPLVALLAAGALTAASSAASPAVAPTAAVPASPTGTHPHVPAPAYPLGTLLPEPVTDPDDASLRLGLAPHHDLARRLNELVATSDRVSAQVVGSSVEGRDLVLVTLTAPEGPDEAREQDRLRDRILADPVRAARDQELRERYKVPVLITANLHGNEWEGTDAALRLVEEWATSDDPDVLQTLESTRVHLMVSANPDGRVGNSRRNAAGFDLNRDLLTVSQPETRALRDVVVRTQPAMVLDVHGYVNGPLVEPTTPPHGENYEYDLFLKHAWPNALGIEEAILGLGLDDGDGVRPPQVPLRDWDEGWDDWPPIFLPQYAALHGAVAHTVEVPLRVNNASYDLPEEELRRRAAVNVDVARAAMGATLDYVRDHREELIADQVEIFRRGTAGEVQRPVPEGLFGVVGPEDVSVTKYPRAYVVPAGGRQRSAPAAARLVRHLLDHGVQVERAEAPVVVDGTTYPEGSWVVDLHQARRGVAHALLGQGTDLSDRVEAMYDISGWSLGLLWGADVVPVRPGSGDGWDVPRAPVGTVPGQGQVAPSSRGWVLELADPADVRALGQLLSWEVGATLLPDGTVHLPVSAAWAVEQVADDHGVHLAGASAAQAEAAGTEEAAVLARPPVVGVAATAEERWVLTDMGLTVRPVGTDELNEGLDLSDLDTLYVSTGLAMDQLDEEARAEVRSFLAEGGGLVARGAAANHLEDALDLLDVTVVAGPGDANGVVAVTDEDGPVAGDGPGHTFVYGPRWFTDLPDDVHVEQRFADDPLVSGHWRPGGTGPDAAAGEAVLVRGTTDSGGRVVLIGSEPLFRAHPLGQHAVVARALLWTGLLPP
;
A
#
# COMPACT_ATOMS: atom_id res chain seq x y z
N MET A 1 3.75 56.00 -15.28
CA MET A 1 3.17 57.24 -14.71
C MET A 1 1.73 56.92 -14.29
N ARG A 2 1.42 57.09 -13.00
CA ARG A 2 0.12 56.90 -12.30
C ARG A 2 -0.49 55.48 -12.25
N SER A 3 0.08 54.70 -11.33
CA SER A 3 -0.55 53.60 -10.59
C SER A 3 -1.76 54.12 -9.79
N ARG A 4 -2.90 53.44 -9.88
CA ARG A 4 -4.03 53.57 -8.94
C ARG A 4 -3.91 52.43 -7.93
N ARG A 5 -3.52 52.79 -6.71
CA ARG A 5 -3.58 51.91 -5.53
C ARG A 5 -5.03 51.86 -5.04
N HIS A 6 -5.61 50.66 -4.98
CA HIS A 6 -6.79 50.40 -4.16
C HIS A 6 -6.35 50.27 -2.68
N PRO A 7 -7.16 50.74 -1.71
CA PRO A 7 -6.76 50.79 -0.32
C PRO A 7 -6.83 49.39 0.31
N ALA A 8 -5.80 49.06 1.08
CA ALA A 8 -5.73 47.89 1.94
C ALA A 8 -6.94 47.86 2.88
N ARG A 9 -7.69 46.75 2.83
CA ARG A 9 -8.57 46.34 3.93
C ARG A 9 -7.69 45.73 5.03
N PRO A 10 -8.03 45.93 6.32
CA PRO A 10 -7.21 45.42 7.39
C PRO A 10 -7.27 43.90 7.40
N LEU A 11 -6.09 43.25 7.41
CA LEU A 11 -5.95 41.86 7.82
C LEU A 11 -6.53 41.75 9.24
N VAL A 12 -7.72 41.20 9.36
CA VAL A 12 -8.11 40.51 10.58
C VAL A 12 -7.44 39.15 10.45
N ALA A 13 -6.32 38.98 11.15
CA ALA A 13 -5.74 37.67 11.39
C ALA A 13 -6.77 36.87 12.20
N LEU A 14 -7.58 36.07 11.51
CA LEU A 14 -8.23 34.94 12.16
C LEU A 14 -7.12 33.93 12.45
N LEU A 15 -6.66 33.92 13.70
CA LEU A 15 -5.99 32.78 14.30
C LEU A 15 -6.96 31.60 14.25
N ALA A 16 -6.96 30.87 13.14
CA ALA A 16 -7.51 29.52 13.06
C ALA A 16 -6.49 28.54 13.65
N ALA A 17 -6.18 28.71 14.94
CA ALA A 17 -5.68 27.62 15.77
C ALA A 17 -6.90 26.80 16.23
N GLY A 18 -7.49 26.07 15.27
CA GLY A 18 -8.55 25.12 15.51
C GLY A 18 -7.95 23.73 15.56
N ALA A 19 -7.96 23.13 16.74
CA ALA A 19 -7.42 21.82 17.06
C ALA A 19 -7.74 20.73 16.01
N LEU A 20 -6.72 20.37 15.22
CA LEU A 20 -6.53 19.03 14.66
C LEU A 20 -5.93 18.14 15.76
N THR A 21 -6.72 17.88 16.80
CA THR A 21 -6.49 16.78 17.76
C THR A 21 -7.83 16.18 18.10
N ALA A 22 -8.33 15.32 17.22
CA ALA A 22 -9.34 14.34 17.57
C ALA A 22 -8.69 12.96 17.51
N ALA A 23 -7.89 12.65 18.53
CA ALA A 23 -7.69 11.27 18.92
C ALA A 23 -9.07 10.74 19.33
N SER A 24 -9.70 10.00 18.42
CA SER A 24 -10.96 9.30 18.68
C SER A 24 -10.63 8.02 19.44
N SER A 25 -10.80 8.06 20.76
CA SER A 25 -11.05 6.86 21.55
C SER A 25 -12.46 6.35 21.20
N ALA A 26 -12.56 5.57 20.13
CA ALA A 26 -13.76 4.80 19.84
C ALA A 26 -13.66 3.49 20.63
N ALA A 27 -14.60 3.26 21.54
CA ALA A 27 -14.72 2.01 22.27
C ALA A 27 -14.83 0.83 21.28
N SER A 28 -13.98 -0.18 21.47
CA SER A 28 -13.94 -1.41 20.70
C SER A 28 -15.28 -2.15 20.76
N PRO A 29 -15.91 -2.51 19.62
CA PRO A 29 -16.94 -3.54 19.64
C PRO A 29 -16.25 -4.90 19.82
N ALA A 30 -16.88 -5.78 20.61
CA ALA A 30 -16.38 -7.11 20.95
C ALA A 30 -16.00 -7.93 19.69
N VAL A 31 -14.76 -8.42 19.68
CA VAL A 31 -14.16 -9.21 18.60
C VAL A 31 -14.76 -10.62 18.59
N ALA A 32 -15.40 -10.99 17.48
CA ALA A 32 -15.75 -12.38 17.21
C ALA A 32 -14.48 -13.19 16.87
N PRO A 33 -14.42 -14.51 17.17
CA PRO A 33 -13.20 -15.30 17.00
C PRO A 33 -12.77 -15.35 15.53
N THR A 34 -11.51 -14.99 15.29
CA THR A 34 -10.86 -14.89 13.98
C THR A 34 -10.87 -16.23 13.24
N ALA A 35 -11.55 -16.27 12.08
CA ALA A 35 -11.34 -17.31 11.09
C ALA A 35 -9.93 -17.17 10.48
N ALA A 36 -9.26 -18.30 10.22
CA ALA A 36 -7.94 -18.31 9.61
C ALA A 36 -7.96 -17.63 8.23
N VAL A 37 -7.10 -16.63 8.05
CA VAL A 37 -6.86 -15.98 6.75
C VAL A 37 -6.17 -17.00 5.83
N PRO A 38 -6.76 -17.38 4.69
CA PRO A 38 -6.10 -18.29 3.77
C PRO A 38 -4.89 -17.61 3.11
N ALA A 39 -3.77 -18.34 3.01
CA ALA A 39 -2.60 -17.91 2.27
C ALA A 39 -2.95 -17.65 0.79
N SER A 40 -2.38 -16.57 0.24
CA SER A 40 -2.64 -16.15 -1.14
C SER A 40 -2.12 -17.19 -2.16
N PRO A 41 -2.94 -17.61 -3.16
CA PRO A 41 -2.44 -18.42 -4.25
C PRO A 41 -1.53 -17.58 -5.16
N THR A 42 -0.26 -17.99 -5.26
CA THR A 42 0.84 -17.39 -6.03
C THR A 42 0.77 -17.66 -7.54
N GLY A 43 -0.43 -17.70 -8.12
CA GLY A 43 -0.63 -18.01 -9.52
C GLY A 43 -0.57 -16.76 -10.41
N THR A 44 0.39 -16.71 -11.32
CA THR A 44 0.27 -15.86 -12.52
C THR A 44 -1.02 -16.22 -13.24
N HIS A 45 -1.96 -15.28 -13.34
CA HIS A 45 -3.23 -15.53 -14.02
C HIS A 45 -2.94 -15.97 -15.46
N PRO A 46 -3.38 -17.18 -15.88
CA PRO A 46 -3.32 -17.53 -17.29
C PRO A 46 -4.09 -16.48 -18.08
N HIS A 47 -3.54 -16.08 -19.23
CA HIS A 47 -4.18 -15.17 -20.18
C HIS A 47 -5.45 -15.86 -20.72
N VAL A 48 -6.55 -15.77 -19.98
CA VAL A 48 -7.88 -16.15 -20.46
C VAL A 48 -8.27 -15.07 -21.48
N PRO A 49 -8.56 -15.43 -22.74
CA PRO A 49 -9.08 -14.45 -23.70
C PRO A 49 -10.28 -13.73 -23.09
N ALA A 50 -10.38 -12.39 -23.23
CA ALA A 50 -11.52 -11.69 -22.67
C ALA A 50 -12.82 -12.26 -23.26
N PRO A 51 -13.86 -12.46 -22.43
CA PRO A 51 -15.13 -12.95 -22.94
C PRO A 51 -15.74 -11.95 -23.93
N ALA A 52 -16.60 -12.45 -24.83
CA ALA A 52 -17.45 -11.57 -25.62
C ALA A 52 -18.44 -10.83 -24.70
N TYR A 53 -18.80 -9.60 -25.07
CA TYR A 53 -19.73 -8.78 -24.30
C TYR A 53 -21.07 -8.66 -25.05
N PRO A 54 -22.22 -8.91 -24.42
CA PRO A 54 -22.41 -9.08 -22.99
C PRO A 54 -22.06 -10.49 -22.49
N LEU A 55 -21.46 -10.58 -21.30
CA LEU A 55 -21.28 -11.82 -20.56
C LEU A 55 -22.59 -12.15 -19.84
N GLY A 56 -23.30 -13.17 -20.29
CA GLY A 56 -24.57 -13.63 -19.69
C GLY A 56 -24.41 -14.51 -18.44
N THR A 57 -23.29 -14.42 -17.72
CA THR A 57 -23.07 -15.19 -16.49
C THR A 57 -23.72 -14.48 -15.32
N LEU A 58 -24.65 -15.16 -14.64
CA LEU A 58 -25.28 -14.62 -13.44
C LEU A 58 -24.30 -14.70 -12.26
N LEU A 59 -24.32 -13.65 -11.45
CA LEU A 59 -23.60 -13.53 -10.19
C LEU A 59 -24.25 -14.43 -9.12
N PRO A 60 -23.45 -15.01 -8.21
CA PRO A 60 -23.99 -15.60 -6.99
C PRO A 60 -24.79 -14.56 -6.20
N GLU A 61 -26.02 -14.92 -5.80
CA GLU A 61 -26.83 -14.09 -4.91
C GLU A 61 -26.59 -14.51 -3.45
N PRO A 62 -25.95 -13.66 -2.63
CA PRO A 62 -25.71 -13.98 -1.24
C PRO A 62 -27.03 -13.96 -0.43
N VAL A 63 -26.99 -14.53 0.76
CA VAL A 63 -28.15 -14.55 1.66
C VAL A 63 -28.46 -13.12 2.13
N THR A 64 -29.74 -12.81 2.31
CA THR A 64 -30.18 -11.54 2.91
C THR A 64 -29.51 -11.31 4.26
N ASP A 65 -28.84 -10.18 4.38
CA ASP A 65 -28.24 -9.68 5.60
C ASP A 65 -29.09 -8.51 6.14
N PRO A 66 -29.86 -8.72 7.22
CA PRO A 66 -30.67 -7.66 7.82
C PRO A 66 -29.85 -6.63 8.61
N ASP A 67 -28.57 -6.92 8.89
CA ASP A 67 -27.69 -6.07 9.70
C ASP A 67 -26.76 -5.19 8.83
N ASP A 68 -26.91 -5.25 7.49
CA ASP A 68 -26.18 -4.38 6.56
C ASP A 68 -26.45 -2.90 6.87
N ALA A 69 -25.39 -2.17 7.22
CA ALA A 69 -25.47 -0.78 7.64
C ALA A 69 -26.05 0.18 6.57
N SER A 70 -25.98 -0.18 5.29
CA SER A 70 -26.54 0.65 4.22
C SER A 70 -28.08 0.72 4.25
N LEU A 71 -28.76 -0.25 4.88
CA LEU A 71 -30.22 -0.29 5.00
C LEU A 71 -30.79 0.94 5.72
N ARG A 72 -30.10 1.41 6.78
CA ARG A 72 -30.53 2.59 7.55
C ARG A 72 -30.53 3.86 6.69
N LEU A 73 -29.58 3.94 5.75
CA LEU A 73 -29.42 5.03 4.79
C LEU A 73 -30.42 4.98 3.64
N GLY A 74 -31.22 3.92 3.54
CA GLY A 74 -32.14 3.69 2.42
C GLY A 74 -31.45 3.36 1.10
N LEU A 75 -30.20 2.90 1.17
CA LEU A 75 -29.37 2.52 0.02
C LEU A 75 -29.49 1.01 -0.25
N ALA A 76 -29.01 0.56 -1.41
CA ALA A 76 -29.00 -0.85 -1.77
C ALA A 76 -28.03 -1.64 -0.88
N PRO A 77 -28.50 -2.66 -0.13
CA PRO A 77 -27.62 -3.51 0.66
C PRO A 77 -26.78 -4.42 -0.23
N HIS A 78 -25.64 -4.86 0.27
CA HIS A 78 -24.68 -5.69 -0.47
C HIS A 78 -25.36 -6.92 -1.07
N HIS A 79 -26.23 -7.57 -0.29
CA HIS A 79 -26.90 -8.79 -0.75
C HIS A 79 -27.87 -8.58 -1.92
N ASP A 80 -28.32 -7.34 -2.13
CA ASP A 80 -29.26 -6.99 -3.20
C ASP A 80 -28.55 -6.61 -4.51
N LEU A 81 -27.25 -6.30 -4.45
CA LEU A 81 -26.46 -5.86 -5.61
C LEU A 81 -26.44 -6.94 -6.70
N ALA A 82 -26.12 -8.19 -6.34
CA ALA A 82 -26.05 -9.30 -7.28
C ALA A 82 -27.39 -9.54 -7.98
N ARG A 83 -28.50 -9.51 -7.23
CA ARG A 83 -29.85 -9.68 -7.77
C ARG A 83 -30.19 -8.61 -8.81
N ARG A 84 -29.98 -7.33 -8.49
CA ARG A 84 -30.24 -6.22 -9.43
C ARG A 84 -29.40 -6.32 -10.69
N LEU A 85 -28.11 -6.62 -10.53
CA LEU A 85 -27.21 -6.79 -11.68
C LEU A 85 -27.60 -8.01 -12.53
N ASN A 86 -28.02 -9.11 -11.91
CA ASN A 86 -28.53 -10.29 -12.62
C ASN A 86 -29.77 -9.98 -13.48
N GLU A 87 -30.69 -9.16 -12.96
CA GLU A 87 -31.87 -8.70 -13.71
C GLU A 87 -31.47 -7.91 -14.96
N LEU A 88 -30.47 -7.02 -14.84
CA LEU A 88 -29.95 -6.23 -15.96
C LEU A 88 -29.19 -7.09 -16.97
N VAL A 89 -28.31 -7.99 -16.51
CA VAL A 89 -27.60 -8.95 -17.39
C VAL A 89 -28.56 -9.85 -18.15
N ALA A 90 -29.70 -10.23 -17.55
CA ALA A 90 -30.70 -11.06 -18.20
C ALA A 90 -31.55 -10.30 -19.24
N THR A 91 -31.64 -8.97 -19.15
CA THR A 91 -32.59 -8.16 -19.94
C THR A 91 -31.95 -7.17 -20.89
N SER A 92 -30.65 -6.87 -20.74
CA SER A 92 -29.90 -5.94 -21.59
C SER A 92 -28.71 -6.63 -22.24
N ASP A 93 -28.49 -6.35 -23.53
CA ASP A 93 -27.31 -6.82 -24.26
C ASP A 93 -26.08 -5.90 -24.09
N ARG A 94 -26.17 -4.89 -23.22
CA ARG A 94 -25.11 -3.90 -22.96
C ARG A 94 -24.40 -4.12 -21.64
N VAL A 95 -24.96 -4.95 -20.76
CA VAL A 95 -24.50 -5.14 -19.38
C VAL A 95 -23.84 -6.49 -19.24
N SER A 96 -22.66 -6.49 -18.64
CA SER A 96 -21.96 -7.69 -18.18
C SER A 96 -21.60 -7.52 -16.72
N ALA A 97 -21.66 -8.59 -15.93
CA ALA A 97 -21.15 -8.59 -14.57
C ALA A 97 -20.30 -9.84 -14.32
N GLN A 98 -19.20 -9.67 -13.61
CA GLN A 98 -18.31 -10.77 -13.26
C GLN A 98 -17.69 -10.58 -11.88
N VAL A 99 -17.53 -11.68 -11.16
CA VAL A 99 -16.71 -11.70 -9.94
C VAL A 99 -15.24 -11.64 -10.36
N VAL A 100 -14.49 -10.69 -9.80
CA VAL A 100 -13.06 -10.47 -10.08
C VAL A 100 -12.15 -10.80 -8.88
N GLY A 101 -12.74 -11.08 -7.73
CA GLY A 101 -12.05 -11.49 -6.51
C GLY A 101 -13.06 -11.66 -5.38
N SER A 102 -12.55 -11.89 -4.18
CA SER A 102 -13.35 -11.93 -2.96
C SER A 102 -12.69 -11.10 -1.88
N SER A 103 -13.48 -10.51 -0.99
CA SER A 103 -12.99 -9.77 0.17
C SER A 103 -12.38 -10.69 1.24
N VAL A 104 -11.87 -10.11 2.32
CA VAL A 104 -11.34 -10.86 3.48
C VAL A 104 -12.38 -11.83 4.06
N GLU A 105 -13.65 -11.42 4.17
CA GLU A 105 -14.74 -12.27 4.65
C GLU A 105 -15.39 -13.12 3.54
N GLY A 106 -14.84 -13.09 2.32
CA GLY A 106 -15.28 -13.93 1.20
C GLY A 106 -16.47 -13.38 0.41
N ARG A 107 -16.80 -12.09 0.53
CA ARG A 107 -17.84 -11.45 -0.31
C ARG A 107 -17.31 -11.18 -1.71
N ASP A 108 -18.16 -11.36 -2.71
CA ASP A 108 -17.77 -11.19 -4.11
C ASP A 108 -17.43 -9.73 -4.44
N LEU A 109 -16.28 -9.51 -5.08
CA LEU A 109 -15.90 -8.24 -5.69
C LEU A 109 -16.37 -8.28 -7.15
N VAL A 110 -17.34 -7.43 -7.48
CA VAL A 110 -18.03 -7.47 -8.78
C VAL A 110 -17.56 -6.33 -9.68
N LEU A 111 -17.14 -6.68 -10.90
CA LEU A 111 -16.89 -5.75 -11.98
C LEU A 111 -18.06 -5.82 -12.98
N VAL A 112 -18.71 -4.68 -13.18
CA VAL A 112 -19.73 -4.48 -14.22
C VAL A 112 -19.05 -3.87 -15.45
N THR A 113 -19.44 -4.27 -16.65
CA THR A 113 -19.01 -3.64 -17.92
C THR A 113 -20.24 -3.21 -18.71
N LEU A 114 -20.33 -1.91 -19.01
CA LEU A 114 -21.30 -1.32 -19.93
C LEU A 114 -20.60 -1.01 -21.27
N THR A 115 -21.11 -1.57 -22.35
CA THR A 115 -20.63 -1.33 -23.71
C THR A 115 -21.72 -1.69 -24.72
N ALA A 116 -21.68 -1.12 -25.92
CA ALA A 116 -22.49 -1.64 -27.03
C ALA A 116 -22.09 -3.11 -27.29
N PRO A 117 -23.04 -4.01 -27.61
CA PRO A 117 -22.78 -5.43 -27.74
C PRO A 117 -21.66 -5.72 -28.74
N GLU A 118 -20.80 -6.69 -28.40
CA GLU A 118 -19.61 -7.08 -29.14
C GLU A 118 -19.59 -8.59 -29.38
N GLY A 119 -19.37 -8.99 -30.63
CA GLY A 119 -19.09 -10.38 -30.97
C GLY A 119 -17.73 -10.85 -30.40
N PRO A 120 -17.49 -12.17 -30.29
CA PRO A 120 -16.20 -12.69 -29.84
C PRO A 120 -14.99 -12.22 -30.66
N ASP A 121 -15.16 -11.96 -31.95
CA ASP A 121 -14.09 -11.43 -32.81
C ASP A 121 -13.80 -9.95 -32.53
N GLU A 122 -14.83 -9.16 -32.25
CA GLU A 122 -14.69 -7.74 -31.88
C GLU A 122 -14.02 -7.63 -30.52
N ALA A 123 -14.44 -8.41 -29.53
CA ALA A 123 -13.82 -8.44 -28.22
C ALA A 123 -12.32 -8.81 -28.30
N ARG A 124 -11.97 -9.84 -29.09
CA ARG A 124 -10.57 -10.20 -29.37
C ARG A 124 -9.80 -9.09 -30.07
N GLU A 125 -10.44 -8.32 -30.95
CA GLU A 125 -9.78 -7.21 -31.61
C GLU A 125 -9.50 -6.05 -30.65
N GLN A 126 -10.44 -5.73 -29.75
CA GLN A 126 -10.19 -4.76 -28.68
C GLN A 126 -9.01 -5.16 -27.80
N ASP A 127 -8.90 -6.45 -27.43
CA ASP A 127 -7.74 -6.96 -26.67
C ASP A 127 -6.43 -6.78 -27.44
N ARG A 128 -6.40 -7.12 -28.74
CA ARG A 128 -5.21 -6.92 -29.58
C ARG A 128 -4.80 -5.46 -29.72
N LEU A 129 -5.77 -4.55 -29.81
CA LEU A 129 -5.53 -3.11 -29.89
C LEU A 129 -5.00 -2.58 -28.55
N ARG A 130 -5.57 -3.00 -27.42
CA ARG A 130 -5.05 -2.72 -26.08
C ARG A 130 -3.61 -3.20 -25.93
N ASP A 131 -3.34 -4.47 -26.24
CA ASP A 131 -2.00 -5.06 -26.05
C ASP A 131 -0.95 -4.38 -26.96
N ARG A 132 -1.35 -3.92 -28.15
CA ARG A 132 -0.49 -3.15 -29.06
C ARG A 132 -0.04 -1.82 -28.46
N ILE A 133 -0.89 -1.15 -27.66
CA ILE A 133 -0.55 0.12 -27.01
C ILE A 133 0.67 -0.05 -26.09
N LEU A 134 0.75 -1.15 -25.35
CA LEU A 134 1.87 -1.44 -24.45
C LEU A 134 3.07 -2.07 -25.18
N ALA A 135 2.81 -3.02 -26.08
CA ALA A 135 3.86 -3.80 -26.73
C ALA A 135 4.62 -3.02 -27.82
N ASP A 136 3.94 -2.12 -28.53
CA ASP A 136 4.53 -1.30 -29.59
C ASP A 136 3.82 0.07 -29.69
N PRO A 137 4.04 0.97 -28.72
CA PRO A 137 3.40 2.28 -28.70
C PRO A 137 3.78 3.15 -29.91
N VAL A 138 4.94 2.91 -30.54
CA VAL A 138 5.35 3.63 -31.77
C VAL A 138 4.44 3.26 -32.94
N ARG A 139 4.10 1.98 -33.08
CA ARG A 139 3.13 1.53 -34.07
C ARG A 139 1.72 1.97 -33.70
N ALA A 140 1.32 1.81 -32.43
CA ALA A 140 -0.01 2.22 -31.94
C ALA A 140 -0.29 3.70 -32.26
N ALA A 141 0.71 4.57 -32.11
CA ALA A 141 0.59 6.01 -32.39
C ALA A 141 0.23 6.33 -33.85
N ARG A 142 0.47 5.40 -34.79
CA ARG A 142 0.19 5.56 -36.23
C ARG A 142 -0.94 4.66 -36.72
N ASP A 143 -1.58 3.95 -35.79
CA ASP A 143 -2.53 2.90 -36.12
C ASP A 143 -3.92 3.48 -36.37
N GLN A 144 -4.34 3.45 -37.64
CA GLN A 144 -5.65 3.96 -38.02
C GLN A 144 -6.79 3.08 -37.48
N GLU A 145 -6.58 1.77 -37.39
CA GLU A 145 -7.59 0.85 -36.87
C GLU A 145 -7.83 1.10 -35.37
N LEU A 146 -6.77 1.32 -34.61
CA LEU A 146 -6.84 1.69 -33.21
C LEU A 146 -7.66 2.97 -33.03
N ARG A 147 -7.36 4.03 -33.78
CA ARG A 147 -8.08 5.31 -33.69
C ARG A 147 -9.57 5.15 -34.01
N GLU A 148 -9.91 4.40 -35.05
CA GLU A 148 -11.28 4.26 -35.54
C GLU A 148 -12.12 3.27 -34.73
N ARG A 149 -11.52 2.18 -34.21
CA ARG A 149 -12.27 1.02 -33.67
C ARG A 149 -12.04 0.75 -32.19
N TYR A 150 -10.96 1.21 -31.58
CA TYR A 150 -10.65 0.87 -30.18
C TYR A 150 -11.61 1.56 -29.21
N LYS A 151 -12.41 0.82 -28.45
CA LYS A 151 -13.28 1.44 -27.46
C LYS A 151 -12.46 1.87 -26.26
N VAL A 152 -12.53 3.15 -25.89
CA VAL A 152 -11.75 3.70 -24.78
C VAL A 152 -12.21 3.06 -23.45
N PRO A 153 -11.33 2.46 -22.65
CA PRO A 153 -11.72 1.90 -21.37
C PRO A 153 -11.80 2.99 -20.29
N VAL A 154 -12.89 3.00 -19.53
CA VAL A 154 -13.09 3.87 -18.35
C VAL A 154 -13.30 2.98 -17.14
N LEU A 155 -12.71 3.32 -16.00
CA LEU A 155 -12.97 2.66 -14.73
C LEU A 155 -13.63 3.65 -13.76
N ILE A 156 -14.79 3.26 -13.21
CA ILE A 156 -15.45 3.97 -12.12
C ILE A 156 -15.43 3.06 -10.91
N THR A 157 -14.92 3.54 -9.79
CA THR A 157 -14.89 2.80 -8.53
C THR A 157 -15.74 3.51 -7.49
N ALA A 158 -16.37 2.70 -6.65
CA ALA A 158 -17.16 3.17 -5.54
C ALA A 158 -16.87 2.35 -4.30
N ASN A 159 -17.03 2.99 -3.14
CA ASN A 159 -17.03 2.32 -1.84
C ASN A 159 -15.70 1.59 -1.57
N LEU A 160 -14.57 2.20 -1.96
CA LEU A 160 -13.23 1.76 -1.57
C LEU A 160 -13.03 1.90 -0.05
N HIS A 161 -13.58 2.98 0.51
CA HIS A 161 -13.87 3.06 1.94
C HIS A 161 -15.29 2.52 2.19
N GLY A 162 -15.40 1.52 3.06
CA GLY A 162 -16.65 0.78 3.22
C GLY A 162 -17.81 1.63 3.76
N ASN A 163 -17.55 2.62 4.62
CA ASN A 163 -18.58 3.52 5.16
C ASN A 163 -18.79 4.81 4.35
N GLU A 164 -18.46 4.78 3.05
CA GLU A 164 -18.78 5.79 2.04
C GLU A 164 -19.65 5.09 0.97
N TRP A 165 -20.97 5.03 1.21
CA TRP A 165 -21.86 4.06 0.55
C TRP A 165 -22.42 4.53 -0.79
N GLU A 166 -22.58 5.83 -0.97
CA GLU A 166 -23.44 6.44 -1.99
C GLU A 166 -22.93 6.27 -3.41
N GLY A 167 -21.61 6.16 -3.58
CA GLY A 167 -21.02 5.84 -4.87
C GLY A 167 -21.55 4.54 -5.47
N THR A 168 -21.87 3.54 -4.64
CA THR A 168 -22.44 2.25 -5.09
C THR A 168 -23.80 2.45 -5.73
N ASP A 169 -24.70 3.18 -5.07
CA ASP A 169 -26.05 3.43 -5.58
C ASP A 169 -26.03 4.36 -6.80
N ALA A 170 -25.11 5.33 -6.85
CA ALA A 170 -24.87 6.13 -8.05
C ALA A 170 -24.40 5.28 -9.24
N ALA A 171 -23.49 4.33 -9.00
CA ALA A 171 -23.02 3.40 -10.01
C ALA A 171 -24.14 2.44 -10.47
N LEU A 172 -24.94 1.89 -9.55
CA LEU A 172 -26.10 1.06 -9.89
C LEU A 172 -27.11 1.84 -10.73
N ARG A 173 -27.44 3.07 -10.33
CA ARG A 173 -28.35 3.95 -11.07
C ARG A 173 -27.84 4.21 -12.49
N LEU A 174 -26.54 4.46 -12.66
CA LEU A 174 -25.92 4.60 -13.98
C LEU A 174 -26.09 3.33 -14.83
N VAL A 175 -25.82 2.14 -14.27
CA VAL A 175 -26.00 0.85 -14.97
C VAL A 175 -27.46 0.64 -15.36
N GLU A 176 -28.40 0.86 -14.44
CA GLU A 176 -29.85 0.71 -14.68
C GLU A 176 -30.36 1.65 -15.79
N GLU A 177 -29.94 2.93 -15.75
CA GLU A 177 -30.28 3.93 -16.77
C GLU A 177 -29.71 3.55 -18.15
N TRP A 178 -28.42 3.20 -18.22
CA TRP A 178 -27.74 2.99 -19.50
C TRP A 178 -28.04 1.64 -20.15
N ALA A 179 -28.38 0.63 -19.34
CA ALA A 179 -28.79 -0.69 -19.80
C ALA A 179 -29.99 -0.63 -20.77
N THR A 180 -30.85 0.37 -20.62
CA THR A 180 -32.13 0.49 -21.36
C THR A 180 -32.31 1.82 -22.09
N SER A 181 -31.31 2.71 -22.04
CA SER A 181 -31.41 4.05 -22.63
C SER A 181 -31.53 4.02 -24.16
N ASP A 182 -32.40 4.86 -24.70
CA ASP A 182 -32.50 5.20 -26.12
C ASP A 182 -31.93 6.60 -26.41
N ASP A 183 -31.28 7.23 -25.42
CA ASP A 183 -30.63 8.52 -25.59
C ASP A 183 -29.46 8.40 -26.59
N PRO A 184 -29.46 9.17 -27.69
CA PRO A 184 -28.40 9.13 -28.69
C PRO A 184 -26.99 9.30 -28.12
N ASP A 185 -26.83 10.15 -27.11
CA ASP A 185 -25.52 10.46 -26.53
C ASP A 185 -25.01 9.28 -25.68
N VAL A 186 -25.91 8.57 -24.98
CA VAL A 186 -25.59 7.33 -24.26
C VAL A 186 -25.23 6.22 -25.24
N LEU A 187 -26.00 6.05 -26.31
CA LEU A 187 -25.72 5.04 -27.33
C LEU A 187 -24.37 5.28 -28.01
N GLN A 188 -24.08 6.52 -28.39
CA GLN A 188 -22.79 6.91 -28.97
C GLN A 188 -21.64 6.66 -27.99
N THR A 189 -21.85 6.92 -26.71
CA THR A 189 -20.84 6.62 -25.68
C THR A 189 -20.58 5.12 -25.60
N LEU A 190 -21.62 4.28 -25.53
CA LEU A 190 -21.49 2.82 -25.48
C LEU A 190 -20.86 2.22 -26.76
N GLU A 191 -21.06 2.84 -27.91
CA GLU A 191 -20.43 2.43 -29.18
C GLU A 191 -18.91 2.69 -29.20
N SER A 192 -18.43 3.65 -28.42
CA SER A 192 -17.05 4.14 -28.47
C SER A 192 -16.25 3.93 -27.18
N THR A 193 -16.90 3.48 -26.10
CA THR A 193 -16.34 3.36 -24.74
C THR A 193 -16.73 2.02 -24.11
N ARG A 194 -15.81 1.44 -23.34
CA ARG A 194 -16.09 0.33 -22.40
C ARG A 194 -16.05 0.89 -20.98
N VAL A 195 -17.21 1.05 -20.35
CA VAL A 195 -17.30 1.57 -18.98
C VAL A 195 -17.28 0.40 -18.00
N HIS A 196 -16.22 0.32 -17.20
CA HIS A 196 -16.06 -0.66 -16.16
C HIS A 196 -16.43 -0.05 -14.81
N LEU A 197 -17.29 -0.71 -14.03
CA LEU A 197 -17.69 -0.23 -12.70
C LEU A 197 -17.39 -1.29 -11.65
N MET A 198 -16.58 -0.93 -10.66
CA MET A 198 -16.44 -1.70 -9.43
C MET A 198 -17.42 -1.13 -8.41
N VAL A 199 -18.63 -1.70 -8.40
CA VAL A 199 -19.79 -1.13 -7.67
C VAL A 199 -19.58 -1.06 -6.16
N SER A 200 -18.76 -1.95 -5.61
CA SER A 200 -18.36 -1.97 -4.20
C SER A 200 -16.97 -2.59 -4.10
N ALA A 201 -15.94 -1.76 -3.88
CA ALA A 201 -14.57 -2.23 -3.73
C ALA A 201 -14.27 -2.79 -2.32
N ASN A 202 -15.03 -2.38 -1.30
CA ASN A 202 -14.89 -2.86 0.08
C ASN A 202 -16.24 -3.33 0.67
N PRO A 203 -16.78 -4.46 0.20
CA PRO A 203 -18.07 -4.95 0.67
C PRO A 203 -18.09 -5.31 2.17
N ASP A 204 -16.97 -5.71 2.75
CA ASP A 204 -16.88 -6.02 4.19
C ASP A 204 -17.06 -4.76 5.04
N GLY A 205 -16.30 -3.70 4.71
CA GLY A 205 -16.46 -2.41 5.36
C GLY A 205 -17.85 -1.81 5.11
N ARG A 206 -18.44 -2.04 3.94
CA ARG A 206 -19.80 -1.60 3.60
C ARG A 206 -20.85 -2.14 4.54
N VAL A 207 -20.86 -3.46 4.71
CA VAL A 207 -21.80 -4.15 5.59
C VAL A 207 -21.57 -3.73 7.04
N GLY A 208 -20.30 -3.65 7.45
CA GLY A 208 -19.91 -3.36 8.84
C GLY A 208 -19.86 -1.90 9.26
N ASN A 209 -20.19 -0.92 8.40
CA ASN A 209 -19.97 0.51 8.66
C ASN A 209 -18.52 0.82 9.09
N SER A 210 -17.57 0.25 8.37
CA SER A 210 -16.14 0.51 8.57
C SER A 210 -15.55 1.14 7.32
N ARG A 211 -14.70 2.16 7.53
CA ARG A 211 -13.87 2.72 6.46
C ARG A 211 -12.93 1.64 5.90
N ARG A 212 -12.30 0.90 6.80
CA ARG A 212 -11.30 -0.15 6.53
C ARG A 212 -11.96 -1.46 6.11
N ASN A 213 -11.22 -2.34 5.45
CA ASN A 213 -11.67 -3.73 5.20
C ASN A 213 -11.71 -4.55 6.50
N ALA A 214 -12.11 -5.83 6.43
CA ALA A 214 -12.22 -6.68 7.63
C ALA A 214 -10.86 -6.98 8.32
N ALA A 215 -9.75 -6.86 7.59
CA ALA A 215 -8.40 -6.96 8.18
C ALA A 215 -7.93 -5.65 8.84
N GLY A 216 -8.71 -4.57 8.75
CA GLY A 216 -8.39 -3.28 9.35
C GLY A 216 -7.46 -2.40 8.53
N PHE A 217 -7.31 -2.66 7.23
CA PHE A 217 -6.51 -1.84 6.32
C PHE A 217 -7.36 -0.75 5.67
N ASP A 218 -6.79 0.45 5.53
CA ASP A 218 -7.32 1.46 4.60
C ASP A 218 -6.88 1.07 3.18
N LEU A 219 -7.81 0.61 2.35
CA LEU A 219 -7.52 0.12 1.00
C LEU A 219 -6.97 1.24 0.10
N ASN A 220 -7.34 2.49 0.35
CA ASN A 220 -6.79 3.65 -0.35
C ASN A 220 -5.45 4.08 0.25
N ARG A 221 -4.70 3.17 0.89
CA ARG A 221 -3.29 3.30 1.29
C ARG A 221 -2.46 2.07 0.93
N ASP A 222 -3.06 1.08 0.26
CA ASP A 222 -2.47 -0.24 0.04
C ASP A 222 -2.23 -0.55 -1.46
N LEU A 223 -2.52 0.34 -2.41
CA LEU A 223 -2.42 0.00 -3.84
C LEU A 223 -1.00 -0.14 -4.39
N LEU A 224 0.02 0.27 -3.63
CA LEU A 224 1.42 0.01 -3.98
C LEU A 224 1.93 -1.31 -3.38
N THR A 225 1.56 -1.60 -2.14
CA THR A 225 1.97 -2.83 -1.40
C THR A 225 1.13 -4.04 -1.80
N VAL A 226 -0.15 -3.81 -2.05
CA VAL A 226 -1.14 -4.78 -2.51
C VAL A 226 -1.20 -6.00 -1.54
N SER A 227 -1.30 -5.68 -0.25
CA SER A 227 -1.34 -6.68 0.82
C SER A 227 -2.72 -7.32 0.98
N GLN A 228 -3.79 -6.61 0.60
CA GLN A 228 -5.18 -7.03 0.81
C GLN A 228 -5.78 -7.70 -0.44
N PRO A 229 -6.75 -8.64 -0.27
CA PRO A 229 -7.38 -9.29 -1.42
C PRO A 229 -8.19 -8.31 -2.28
N GLU A 230 -8.79 -7.27 -1.68
CA GLU A 230 -9.53 -6.23 -2.40
C GLU A 230 -8.60 -5.38 -3.28
N THR A 231 -7.45 -4.94 -2.75
CA THR A 231 -6.46 -4.19 -3.54
C THR A 231 -5.81 -5.04 -4.61
N ARG A 232 -5.60 -6.35 -4.40
CA ARG A 232 -5.16 -7.29 -5.46
C ARG A 232 -6.14 -7.31 -6.62
N ALA A 233 -7.43 -7.48 -6.33
CA ALA A 233 -8.47 -7.51 -7.36
C ALA A 233 -8.56 -6.16 -8.10
N LEU A 234 -8.46 -5.04 -7.39
CA LEU A 234 -8.48 -3.71 -7.99
C LEU A 234 -7.24 -3.45 -8.88
N ARG A 235 -6.05 -3.84 -8.42
CA ARG A 235 -4.80 -3.84 -9.19
C ARG A 235 -4.94 -4.65 -10.48
N ASP A 236 -5.48 -5.86 -10.39
CA ASP A 236 -5.73 -6.72 -11.56
C ASP A 236 -6.74 -6.11 -12.53
N VAL A 237 -7.78 -5.44 -12.02
CA VAL A 237 -8.73 -4.71 -12.87
C VAL A 237 -8.03 -3.58 -13.62
N VAL A 238 -7.28 -2.70 -12.94
CA VAL A 238 -6.57 -1.58 -13.57
C VAL A 238 -5.57 -2.08 -14.63
N VAL A 239 -4.78 -3.11 -14.31
CA VAL A 239 -3.80 -3.70 -15.23
C VAL A 239 -4.48 -4.30 -16.46
N ARG A 240 -5.57 -5.06 -16.26
CA ARG A 240 -6.27 -5.79 -17.32
C ARG A 240 -7.11 -4.87 -18.22
N THR A 241 -7.81 -3.90 -17.65
CA THR A 241 -8.69 -3.00 -18.42
C THR A 241 -7.91 -1.87 -19.08
N GLN A 242 -6.76 -1.49 -18.53
CA GLN A 242 -5.93 -0.38 -19.02
C GLN A 242 -6.78 0.90 -19.23
N PRO A 243 -7.39 1.44 -18.17
CA PRO A 243 -8.28 2.59 -18.30
C PRO A 243 -7.52 3.80 -18.82
N ALA A 244 -8.17 4.58 -19.70
CA ALA A 244 -7.69 5.92 -20.08
C ALA A 244 -8.25 7.00 -19.14
N MET A 245 -9.36 6.71 -18.45
CA MET A 245 -9.99 7.56 -17.45
C MET A 245 -10.39 6.73 -16.23
N VAL A 246 -10.10 7.23 -15.03
CA VAL A 246 -10.54 6.67 -13.74
C VAL A 246 -11.29 7.73 -12.93
N LEU A 247 -12.43 7.34 -12.35
CA LEU A 247 -13.17 8.15 -11.38
C LEU A 247 -13.39 7.32 -10.12
N ASP A 248 -12.81 7.77 -9.01
CA ASP A 248 -12.98 7.16 -7.69
C ASP A 248 -13.89 8.02 -6.81
N VAL A 249 -15.00 7.44 -6.36
CA VAL A 249 -16.04 8.16 -5.62
C VAL A 249 -15.92 7.88 -4.12
N HIS A 250 -15.74 8.97 -3.37
CA HIS A 250 -15.48 9.02 -1.94
C HIS A 250 -16.46 9.94 -1.19
N GLY A 251 -16.39 9.95 0.14
CA GLY A 251 -17.05 10.93 1.02
C GLY A 251 -16.29 11.15 2.35
N TYR A 252 -16.30 12.32 2.99
CA TYR A 252 -17.13 13.47 2.72
C TYR A 252 -16.38 14.79 2.93
N VAL A 253 -16.47 15.68 1.93
CA VAL A 253 -15.99 17.06 1.99
C VAL A 253 -17.14 18.00 1.61
N ASN A 254 -17.65 18.78 2.57
CA ASN A 254 -18.77 19.68 2.30
C ASN A 254 -18.30 20.93 1.55
N GLY A 255 -18.83 21.08 0.34
CA GLY A 255 -18.16 21.72 -0.79
C GLY A 255 -17.46 20.63 -1.58
N PRO A 256 -18.21 19.82 -2.38
CA PRO A 256 -17.71 18.59 -2.99
C PRO A 256 -16.34 18.80 -3.62
N LEU A 257 -15.38 17.97 -3.24
CA LEU A 257 -14.01 18.09 -3.74
C LEU A 257 -13.90 17.32 -5.06
N VAL A 258 -13.28 17.94 -6.06
CA VAL A 258 -13.03 17.35 -7.38
C VAL A 258 -11.57 17.59 -7.74
N GLU A 259 -10.77 16.52 -7.83
CA GLU A 259 -9.37 16.62 -8.28
C GLU A 259 -9.26 17.20 -9.70
N PRO A 260 -8.23 17.99 -10.05
CA PRO A 260 -6.82 17.80 -9.62
C PRO A 260 -6.44 18.33 -8.22
N THR A 261 -5.38 17.74 -7.68
CA THR A 261 -4.79 17.94 -6.34
C THR A 261 -3.96 19.22 -6.20
N THR A 262 -3.58 19.57 -4.98
CA THR A 262 -2.52 20.56 -4.70
C THR A 262 -1.13 19.94 -4.93
N PRO A 263 -0.06 20.74 -5.00
CA PRO A 263 1.31 20.22 -4.93
C PRO A 263 1.61 19.58 -3.55
N PRO A 264 2.64 18.72 -3.45
CA PRO A 264 3.53 18.30 -4.55
C PRO A 264 2.92 17.18 -5.41
N HIS A 265 3.21 17.18 -6.71
CA HIS A 265 2.68 16.18 -7.65
C HIS A 265 3.63 15.00 -7.87
N GLY A 266 3.07 13.79 -7.97
CA GLY A 266 3.84 12.55 -8.13
C GLY A 266 4.80 12.62 -9.31
N GLU A 267 6.08 12.40 -9.02
CA GLU A 267 7.19 12.66 -9.95
C GLU A 267 7.30 11.66 -11.11
N ASN A 268 6.49 10.59 -11.12
CA ASN A 268 6.56 9.50 -12.09
C ASN A 268 5.44 9.53 -13.16
N TYR A 269 4.55 10.53 -13.11
CA TYR A 269 3.48 10.72 -14.09
C TYR A 269 3.95 11.64 -15.22
N GLU A 270 3.49 11.42 -16.46
CA GLU A 270 3.65 12.44 -17.51
C GLU A 270 2.60 13.56 -17.28
N TYR A 271 2.89 14.43 -16.30
CA TYR A 271 1.92 15.40 -15.78
C TYR A 271 1.45 16.41 -16.85
N ASP A 272 2.29 16.69 -17.86
CA ASP A 272 1.92 17.53 -19.02
C ASP A 272 0.76 16.93 -19.83
N LEU A 273 0.69 15.60 -19.94
CA LEU A 273 -0.37 14.88 -20.63
C LEU A 273 -1.57 14.61 -19.71
N PHE A 274 -1.32 14.33 -18.42
CA PHE A 274 -2.37 14.13 -17.42
C PHE A 274 -3.21 15.41 -17.23
N LEU A 275 -2.56 16.53 -16.90
CA LEU A 275 -3.26 17.75 -16.51
C LEU A 275 -4.01 18.38 -17.69
N LYS A 276 -3.53 18.17 -18.93
CA LYS A 276 -4.24 18.53 -20.16
C LYS A 276 -5.69 18.07 -20.15
N HIS A 277 -5.95 16.90 -19.56
CA HIS A 277 -7.29 16.33 -19.49
C HIS A 277 -7.95 16.42 -18.11
N ALA A 278 -7.19 16.24 -17.02
CA ALA A 278 -7.73 16.27 -15.68
C ALA A 278 -8.37 17.64 -15.37
N TRP A 279 -7.70 18.73 -15.74
CA TRP A 279 -8.22 20.08 -15.48
C TRP A 279 -9.59 20.36 -16.13
N PRO A 280 -9.77 20.27 -17.46
CA PRO A 280 -11.07 20.54 -18.08
C PRO A 280 -12.15 19.53 -17.67
N ASN A 281 -11.81 18.27 -17.40
CA ASN A 281 -12.78 17.29 -16.89
C ASN A 281 -13.30 17.68 -15.50
N ALA A 282 -12.42 18.13 -14.60
CA ALA A 282 -12.80 18.58 -13.27
C ALA A 282 -13.75 19.78 -13.29
N LEU A 283 -13.52 20.74 -14.20
CA LEU A 283 -14.44 21.86 -14.42
C LEU A 283 -15.80 21.39 -14.94
N GLY A 284 -15.83 20.36 -15.80
CA GLY A 284 -17.07 19.73 -16.26
C GLY A 284 -17.84 19.03 -15.13
N ILE A 285 -17.13 18.33 -14.24
CA ILE A 285 -17.71 17.72 -13.03
C ILE A 285 -18.27 18.82 -12.11
N GLU A 286 -17.50 19.87 -11.84
CA GLU A 286 -17.95 21.03 -11.05
C GLU A 286 -19.23 21.64 -11.64
N GLU A 287 -19.26 21.88 -12.96
CA GLU A 287 -20.43 22.42 -13.65
C GLU A 287 -21.66 21.48 -13.51
N ALA A 288 -21.47 20.17 -13.66
CA ALA A 288 -22.55 19.20 -13.52
C ALA A 288 -23.11 19.16 -12.08
N ILE A 289 -22.25 19.26 -11.07
CA ILE A 289 -22.67 19.32 -9.66
C ILE A 289 -23.43 20.62 -9.39
N LEU A 290 -22.94 21.77 -9.87
CA LEU A 290 -23.65 23.05 -9.77
C LEU A 290 -25.02 23.00 -10.49
N GLY A 291 -25.10 22.25 -11.60
CA GLY A 291 -26.33 22.03 -12.36
C GLY A 291 -27.44 21.31 -11.60
N LEU A 292 -27.12 20.63 -10.49
CA LEU A 292 -28.12 20.05 -9.58
C LEU A 292 -28.91 21.11 -8.81
N GLY A 293 -28.41 22.34 -8.73
CA GLY A 293 -29.06 23.46 -8.05
C GLY A 293 -29.06 23.36 -6.52
N LEU A 294 -28.12 22.59 -5.95
CA LEU A 294 -27.94 22.42 -4.51
C LEU A 294 -27.33 23.68 -3.86
N ASP A 295 -27.82 24.07 -2.69
CA ASP A 295 -27.32 25.24 -1.95
C ASP A 295 -27.25 25.04 -0.42
N ASP A 296 -26.97 26.12 0.31
CA ASP A 296 -26.91 26.13 1.78
C ASP A 296 -28.22 25.64 2.43
N GLY A 297 -29.36 25.75 1.75
CA GLY A 297 -30.66 25.24 2.17
C GLY A 297 -30.73 23.71 2.14
N ASP A 298 -30.01 23.07 1.22
CA ASP A 298 -29.79 21.62 1.19
C ASP A 298 -28.69 21.18 2.17
N GLY A 299 -27.84 22.14 2.58
CA GLY A 299 -26.68 21.94 3.44
C GLY A 299 -25.38 21.72 2.67
N VAL A 300 -25.37 22.00 1.36
CA VAL A 300 -24.25 21.75 0.44
C VAL A 300 -23.58 23.07 0.07
N ARG A 301 -22.26 23.15 0.27
CA ARG A 301 -21.45 24.27 -0.21
C ARG A 301 -21.05 24.09 -1.68
N PRO A 302 -20.66 25.15 -2.40
CA PRO A 302 -20.16 25.03 -3.76
C PRO A 302 -18.99 24.05 -3.88
N PRO A 303 -18.85 23.32 -5.00
CA PRO A 303 -17.71 22.43 -5.24
C PRO A 303 -16.38 23.17 -5.19
N GLN A 304 -15.31 22.42 -4.93
CA GLN A 304 -13.95 22.92 -4.82
C GLN A 304 -13.03 22.06 -5.69
N VAL A 305 -12.11 22.70 -6.39
CA VAL A 305 -11.05 22.06 -7.17
C VAL A 305 -9.70 22.39 -6.50
N PRO A 306 -9.05 21.45 -5.79
CA PRO A 306 -7.88 21.74 -4.96
C PRO A 306 -6.77 22.51 -5.67
N LEU A 307 -6.39 22.11 -6.90
CA LEU A 307 -5.38 22.83 -7.71
C LEU A 307 -5.70 24.32 -7.92
N ARG A 308 -6.98 24.70 -7.90
CA ARG A 308 -7.43 26.09 -8.07
C ARG A 308 -7.59 26.82 -6.74
N ASP A 309 -8.13 26.11 -5.76
CA ASP A 309 -8.79 26.72 -4.60
C ASP A 309 -7.93 26.66 -3.34
N TRP A 310 -6.95 25.75 -3.27
CA TRP A 310 -6.14 25.45 -2.09
C TRP A 310 -4.64 25.66 -2.40
N ASP A 311 -3.87 26.05 -1.38
CA ASP A 311 -2.41 26.25 -1.54
C ASP A 311 -1.64 24.91 -1.40
N GLU A 312 -1.93 24.13 -0.36
CA GLU A 312 -1.30 22.83 -0.05
C GLU A 312 -2.28 21.93 0.74
N GLY A 313 -1.92 20.65 0.96
CA GLY A 313 -2.58 19.76 1.92
C GLY A 313 -3.60 18.78 1.33
N TRP A 314 -3.69 18.66 0.01
CA TRP A 314 -4.40 17.58 -0.70
C TRP A 314 -3.58 17.15 -1.90
N ASP A 315 -2.42 16.53 -1.65
CA ASP A 315 -1.45 16.19 -2.68
C ASP A 315 -1.64 14.80 -3.29
N ASP A 316 -1.11 14.63 -4.51
CA ASP A 316 -1.04 13.39 -5.28
C ASP A 316 0.39 12.83 -5.34
N TRP A 317 1.22 13.11 -4.34
CA TRP A 317 2.60 12.64 -4.34
C TRP A 317 2.73 11.12 -4.21
N PRO A 318 2.10 10.44 -3.22
CA PRO A 318 2.29 9.02 -3.03
C PRO A 318 1.43 8.16 -3.99
N PRO A 319 2.01 7.10 -4.59
CA PRO A 319 1.32 6.22 -5.54
C PRO A 319 0.46 5.14 -4.86
N ILE A 320 -0.10 5.44 -3.69
CA ILE A 320 -0.85 4.47 -2.86
C ILE A 320 -2.36 4.63 -2.98
N PHE A 321 -2.81 5.76 -3.52
CA PHE A 321 -4.21 6.07 -3.80
C PHE A 321 -4.62 5.53 -5.16
N LEU A 322 -5.90 5.19 -5.37
CA LEU A 322 -6.34 4.64 -6.65
C LEU A 322 -6.11 5.59 -7.84
N PRO A 323 -6.44 6.89 -7.77
CA PRO A 323 -6.21 7.78 -8.91
C PRO A 323 -4.73 7.88 -9.29
N GLN A 324 -3.85 8.00 -8.29
CA GLN A 324 -2.40 8.11 -8.46
C GLN A 324 -1.78 6.80 -8.98
N TYR A 325 -2.26 5.66 -8.49
CA TYR A 325 -1.93 4.35 -9.03
C TYR A 325 -2.35 4.25 -10.51
N ALA A 326 -3.58 4.63 -10.85
CA ALA A 326 -4.07 4.62 -12.22
C ALA A 326 -3.30 5.58 -13.13
N ALA A 327 -2.85 6.73 -12.62
CA ALA A 327 -2.00 7.68 -13.34
C ALA A 327 -0.64 7.07 -13.73
N LEU A 328 0.00 6.28 -12.84
CA LEU A 328 1.18 5.47 -13.22
C LEU A 328 0.87 4.50 -14.36
N HIS A 329 -0.37 4.04 -14.43
CA HIS A 329 -0.86 3.17 -15.48
C HIS A 329 -1.32 3.90 -16.75
N GLY A 330 -1.06 5.21 -16.86
CA GLY A 330 -1.35 6.02 -18.05
C GLY A 330 -2.80 6.45 -18.17
N ALA A 331 -3.55 6.46 -17.06
CA ALA A 331 -4.89 7.01 -17.00
C ALA A 331 -4.87 8.49 -16.59
N VAL A 332 -5.87 9.24 -17.06
CA VAL A 332 -6.33 10.45 -16.38
C VAL A 332 -7.23 9.99 -15.23
N ALA A 333 -7.12 10.58 -14.04
CA ALA A 333 -7.79 10.04 -12.87
C ALA A 333 -8.24 11.13 -11.91
N HIS A 334 -9.32 10.85 -11.18
CA HIS A 334 -9.95 11.79 -10.24
C HIS A 334 -10.45 11.08 -9.00
N THR A 335 -10.17 11.64 -7.82
CA THR A 335 -11.03 11.52 -6.64
C THR A 335 -12.17 12.54 -6.71
N VAL A 336 -13.38 12.10 -6.35
CA VAL A 336 -14.51 13.00 -6.02
C VAL A 336 -15.03 12.69 -4.61
N GLU A 337 -15.12 13.71 -3.76
CA GLU A 337 -15.69 13.61 -2.40
C GLU A 337 -17.11 14.19 -2.37
N VAL A 338 -18.11 13.38 -2.03
CA VAL A 338 -19.50 13.83 -1.86
C VAL A 338 -19.69 14.66 -0.57
N PRO A 339 -20.70 15.55 -0.48
CA PRO A 339 -20.70 16.60 0.55
C PRO A 339 -21.17 16.21 1.95
N LEU A 340 -22.21 15.38 2.07
CA LEU A 340 -22.99 15.29 3.31
C LEU A 340 -22.67 14.02 4.11
N ARG A 341 -21.92 14.15 5.21
CA ARG A 341 -21.56 12.99 6.04
C ARG A 341 -22.78 12.22 6.56
N VAL A 342 -22.77 10.91 6.34
CA VAL A 342 -23.73 9.93 6.90
C VAL A 342 -23.08 8.83 7.74
N ASN A 343 -21.75 8.80 7.84
CA ASN A 343 -20.98 7.80 8.61
C ASN A 343 -20.50 8.33 9.97
N ASN A 344 -19.76 7.48 10.70
CA ASN A 344 -19.18 7.81 12.01
C ASN A 344 -20.25 8.36 12.97
N ALA A 345 -19.94 9.41 13.74
CA ALA A 345 -20.90 10.07 14.62
C ALA A 345 -22.16 10.62 13.91
N SER A 346 -22.14 10.82 12.59
CA SER A 346 -23.35 11.23 11.84
C SER A 346 -24.30 10.07 11.57
N TYR A 347 -23.84 8.82 11.67
CA TYR A 347 -24.69 7.65 11.50
C TYR A 347 -25.78 7.55 12.59
N ASP A 348 -25.64 8.27 13.72
CA ASP A 348 -26.64 8.35 14.79
C ASP A 348 -27.78 9.34 14.51
N LEU A 349 -27.73 10.08 13.40
CA LEU A 349 -28.81 10.97 12.99
C LEU A 349 -30.14 10.20 12.75
N PRO A 350 -31.29 10.90 12.82
CA PRO A 350 -32.56 10.31 12.44
C PRO A 350 -32.53 9.74 11.01
N GLU A 351 -33.17 8.59 10.78
CA GLU A 351 -33.15 7.91 9.46
C GLU A 351 -33.61 8.80 8.32
N GLU A 352 -34.59 9.67 8.55
CA GLU A 352 -35.08 10.62 7.54
C GLU A 352 -33.96 11.57 7.08
N GLU A 353 -33.14 12.06 8.00
CA GLU A 353 -32.01 12.94 7.69
C GLU A 353 -30.88 12.17 7.01
N LEU A 354 -30.59 10.95 7.45
CA LEU A 354 -29.61 10.08 6.79
C LEU A 354 -29.99 9.80 5.34
N ARG A 355 -31.25 9.43 5.09
CA ARG A 355 -31.77 9.16 3.75
C ARG A 355 -31.78 10.40 2.87
N ARG A 356 -32.11 11.57 3.43
CA ARG A 356 -32.01 12.85 2.72
C ARG A 356 -30.57 13.12 2.26
N ARG A 357 -29.60 13.01 3.17
CA ARG A 357 -28.17 13.23 2.88
C ARG A 357 -27.65 12.23 1.86
N ALA A 358 -27.96 10.95 2.05
CA ALA A 358 -27.56 9.89 1.13
C ALA A 358 -28.12 10.13 -0.28
N ALA A 359 -29.39 10.53 -0.41
CA ALA A 359 -29.97 10.86 -1.72
C ALA A 359 -29.23 12.01 -2.43
N VAL A 360 -28.92 13.10 -1.71
CA VAL A 360 -28.13 14.22 -2.25
C VAL A 360 -26.74 13.76 -2.70
N ASN A 361 -26.06 12.95 -1.89
CA ASN A 361 -24.74 12.42 -2.23
C ASN A 361 -24.78 11.49 -3.46
N VAL A 362 -25.82 10.66 -3.60
CA VAL A 362 -26.04 9.82 -4.79
C VAL A 362 -26.21 10.70 -6.04
N ASP A 363 -26.96 11.79 -5.96
CA ASP A 363 -27.13 12.72 -7.08
C ASP A 363 -25.80 13.41 -7.46
N VAL A 364 -25.01 13.85 -6.48
CA VAL A 364 -23.67 14.44 -6.71
C VAL A 364 -22.73 13.42 -7.38
N ALA A 365 -22.64 12.21 -6.84
CA ALA A 365 -21.81 11.14 -7.41
C ALA A 365 -22.24 10.79 -8.84
N ARG A 366 -23.56 10.67 -9.09
CA ARG A 366 -24.10 10.38 -10.43
C ARG A 366 -23.82 11.50 -11.43
N ALA A 367 -23.87 12.78 -11.00
CA ALA A 367 -23.50 13.92 -11.83
C ALA A 367 -22.02 13.89 -12.23
N ALA A 368 -21.13 13.58 -11.28
CA ALA A 368 -19.70 13.44 -11.55
C ALA A 368 -19.39 12.29 -12.54
N MET A 369 -20.04 11.13 -12.37
CA MET A 369 -19.93 10.01 -13.31
C MET A 369 -20.40 10.39 -14.72
N GLY A 370 -21.53 11.10 -14.83
CA GLY A 370 -22.07 11.57 -16.11
C GLY A 370 -21.12 12.52 -16.83
N ALA A 371 -20.69 13.58 -16.15
CA ALA A 371 -19.78 14.58 -16.70
C ALA A 371 -18.46 13.96 -17.18
N THR A 372 -17.92 13.01 -16.43
CA THR A 372 -16.69 12.28 -16.81
C THR A 372 -16.90 11.46 -18.09
N LEU A 373 -18.04 10.77 -18.21
CA LEU A 373 -18.35 9.96 -19.39
C LEU A 373 -18.63 10.83 -20.63
N ASP A 374 -19.26 11.99 -20.45
CA ASP A 374 -19.43 12.99 -21.50
C ASP A 374 -18.06 13.50 -22.00
N TYR A 375 -17.17 13.84 -21.07
CA TYR A 375 -15.82 14.27 -21.39
C TYR A 375 -15.04 13.21 -22.18
N VAL A 376 -15.13 11.94 -21.76
CA VAL A 376 -14.48 10.81 -22.45
C VAL A 376 -15.02 10.63 -23.87
N ARG A 377 -16.34 10.70 -24.07
CA ARG A 377 -16.94 10.64 -25.41
C ARG A 377 -16.38 11.74 -26.30
N ASP A 378 -16.33 12.96 -25.80
CA ASP A 378 -15.96 14.14 -26.58
C ASP A 378 -14.44 14.22 -26.87
N HIS A 379 -13.60 13.61 -26.02
CA HIS A 379 -12.13 13.65 -26.12
C HIS A 379 -11.48 12.29 -26.37
N ARG A 380 -12.26 11.28 -26.80
CA ARG A 380 -11.81 9.88 -26.97
C ARG A 380 -10.48 9.76 -27.73
N GLU A 381 -10.39 10.41 -28.89
CA GLU A 381 -9.19 10.30 -29.74
C GLU A 381 -7.95 10.86 -29.06
N GLU A 382 -8.10 11.97 -28.32
CA GLU A 382 -6.99 12.61 -27.61
C GLU A 382 -6.55 11.77 -26.40
N LEU A 383 -7.50 11.26 -25.60
CA LEU A 383 -7.21 10.40 -24.45
C LEU A 383 -6.42 9.16 -24.86
N ILE A 384 -6.83 8.50 -25.95
CA ILE A 384 -6.10 7.34 -26.49
C ILE A 384 -4.72 7.76 -27.01
N ALA A 385 -4.62 8.86 -27.75
CA ALA A 385 -3.36 9.33 -28.30
C ALA A 385 -2.34 9.70 -27.21
N ASP A 386 -2.78 10.37 -26.15
CA ASP A 386 -1.94 10.81 -25.06
C ASP A 386 -1.54 9.63 -24.17
N GLN A 387 -2.42 8.65 -23.91
CA GLN A 387 -2.02 7.40 -23.26
C GLN A 387 -0.95 6.64 -24.07
N VAL A 388 -1.12 6.55 -25.39
CA VAL A 388 -0.09 5.96 -26.28
C VAL A 388 1.22 6.75 -26.20
N GLU A 389 1.16 8.08 -26.16
CA GLU A 389 2.34 8.93 -26.04
C GLU A 389 3.08 8.71 -24.71
N ILE A 390 2.39 8.54 -23.58
CA ILE A 390 2.99 8.19 -22.28
C ILE A 390 3.87 6.94 -22.43
N PHE A 391 3.30 5.87 -22.96
CA PHE A 391 4.02 4.60 -23.13
C PHE A 391 5.11 4.66 -24.21
N ARG A 392 4.92 5.48 -25.24
CA ARG A 392 5.92 5.72 -26.28
C ARG A 392 7.14 6.43 -25.72
N ARG A 393 6.94 7.49 -24.92
CA ARG A 393 8.02 8.20 -24.22
C ARG A 393 8.79 7.22 -23.34
N GLY A 394 8.07 6.38 -22.60
CA GLY A 394 8.60 5.28 -21.79
C GLY A 394 9.53 4.36 -22.55
N THR A 395 9.01 3.72 -23.59
CA THR A 395 9.75 2.76 -24.44
C THR A 395 10.95 3.41 -25.13
N ALA A 396 10.86 4.69 -25.48
CA ALA A 396 11.96 5.43 -26.10
C ALA A 396 13.05 5.86 -25.10
N GLY A 397 12.83 5.73 -23.79
CA GLY A 397 13.74 6.24 -22.76
C GLY A 397 13.85 7.78 -22.80
N GLU A 398 12.78 8.48 -23.22
CA GLU A 398 12.78 9.94 -23.29
C GLU A 398 12.86 10.56 -21.88
N VAL A 399 13.54 11.69 -21.76
CA VAL A 399 13.49 12.52 -20.55
C VAL A 399 12.03 12.96 -20.34
N GLN A 400 11.55 12.88 -19.10
CA GLN A 400 10.21 13.36 -18.74
C GLN A 400 10.08 14.85 -19.04
N ARG A 401 8.90 15.26 -19.49
CA ARG A 401 8.63 16.65 -19.85
C ARG A 401 7.98 17.37 -18.67
N PRO A 402 8.49 18.54 -18.27
CA PRO A 402 7.83 19.32 -17.24
C PRO A 402 6.48 19.85 -17.75
N VAL A 403 5.50 19.93 -16.85
CA VAL A 403 4.28 20.68 -17.12
C VAL A 403 4.63 22.17 -17.34
N PRO A 404 4.08 22.85 -18.37
CA PRO A 404 4.37 24.25 -18.59
C PRO A 404 3.87 25.15 -17.46
N GLU A 405 4.74 25.98 -16.89
CA GLU A 405 4.33 27.04 -15.94
C GLU A 405 3.27 27.97 -16.56
N GLY A 406 2.27 28.34 -15.77
CA GLY A 406 1.14 29.16 -16.19
C GLY A 406 0.12 28.44 -17.07
N LEU A 407 0.24 27.12 -17.27
CA LEU A 407 -0.80 26.33 -17.93
C LEU A 407 -2.13 26.51 -17.18
N PHE A 408 -3.18 26.83 -17.94
CA PHE A 408 -4.52 27.22 -17.47
C PHE A 408 -4.57 28.39 -16.46
N GLY A 409 -3.44 29.07 -16.19
CA GLY A 409 -3.34 30.11 -15.18
C GLY A 409 -3.34 29.62 -13.74
N VAL A 410 -3.23 28.30 -13.52
CA VAL A 410 -3.21 27.67 -12.19
C VAL A 410 -1.88 26.99 -11.86
N VAL A 411 -1.08 26.62 -12.87
CA VAL A 411 0.21 25.95 -12.66
C VAL A 411 1.30 26.95 -12.26
N GLY A 412 1.85 26.79 -11.05
CA GLY A 412 3.01 27.49 -10.51
C GLY A 412 4.29 26.64 -10.53
N PRO A 413 5.45 27.19 -10.09
CA PRO A 413 6.71 26.46 -9.97
C PRO A 413 6.64 25.23 -9.04
N GLU A 414 5.80 25.29 -8.01
CA GLU A 414 5.52 24.22 -7.05
C GLU A 414 4.90 22.97 -7.68
N ASP A 415 4.19 23.14 -8.80
CA ASP A 415 3.52 22.06 -9.54
C ASP A 415 4.46 21.37 -10.56
N VAL A 416 5.70 21.86 -10.71
CA VAL A 416 6.65 21.34 -11.69
C VAL A 416 7.61 20.33 -11.05
N SER A 417 7.21 19.05 -11.02
CA SER A 417 8.07 17.94 -10.63
C SER A 417 8.52 17.11 -11.84
N VAL A 418 9.81 16.71 -11.87
CA VAL A 418 10.34 15.76 -12.85
C VAL A 418 11.31 14.78 -12.20
N THR A 419 11.27 13.55 -12.68
CA THR A 419 12.12 12.42 -12.33
C THR A 419 13.28 12.27 -13.31
N LYS A 420 14.43 11.86 -12.78
CA LYS A 420 15.56 11.36 -13.57
C LYS A 420 15.60 9.84 -13.50
N TYR A 421 15.17 9.20 -14.58
CA TYR A 421 15.21 7.74 -14.67
C TYR A 421 16.65 7.20 -14.78
N PRO A 422 17.00 6.12 -14.07
CA PRO A 422 18.15 5.30 -14.44
C PRO A 422 17.89 4.62 -15.79
N ARG A 423 18.92 4.00 -16.37
CA ARG A 423 18.75 3.17 -17.58
C ARG A 423 17.89 1.94 -17.27
N ALA A 424 18.11 1.32 -16.12
CA ALA A 424 17.47 0.08 -15.69
C ALA A 424 17.75 -0.19 -14.20
N TYR A 425 17.22 -1.30 -13.70
CA TYR A 425 17.62 -1.90 -12.43
C TYR A 425 18.09 -3.34 -12.63
N VAL A 426 19.05 -3.77 -11.81
CA VAL A 426 19.46 -5.17 -11.67
C VAL A 426 19.06 -5.65 -10.29
N VAL A 427 18.33 -6.76 -10.23
CA VAL A 427 18.12 -7.53 -9.00
C VAL A 427 19.08 -8.72 -9.07
N PRO A 428 20.18 -8.72 -8.28
CA PRO A 428 21.20 -9.77 -8.36
C PRO A 428 20.63 -11.15 -8.07
N ALA A 429 21.23 -12.17 -8.68
CA ALA A 429 21.04 -13.58 -8.32
C ALA A 429 22.21 -14.13 -7.50
N GLY A 430 21.99 -15.28 -6.85
CA GLY A 430 23.02 -16.03 -6.13
C GLY A 430 23.59 -15.28 -4.93
N GLY A 431 24.84 -15.56 -4.54
CA GLY A 431 25.46 -15.00 -3.33
C GLY A 431 25.77 -13.49 -3.34
N ARG A 432 25.33 -12.76 -4.37
CA ARG A 432 25.31 -11.28 -4.39
C ARG A 432 23.96 -10.69 -3.98
N GLN A 433 22.98 -11.55 -3.73
CA GLN A 433 21.65 -11.18 -3.26
C GLN A 433 21.53 -11.58 -1.80
N ARG A 434 21.21 -10.62 -0.94
CA ARG A 434 21.00 -10.81 0.49
C ARG A 434 19.84 -11.76 0.79
N SER A 435 18.76 -11.68 0.01
CA SER A 435 17.55 -12.48 0.21
C SER A 435 16.94 -12.90 -1.12
N ALA A 436 17.11 -14.17 -1.45
CA ALA A 436 16.49 -14.76 -2.63
C ALA A 436 14.94 -14.80 -2.53
N PRO A 437 14.31 -15.09 -1.37
CA PRO A 437 12.86 -14.93 -1.20
C PRO A 437 12.39 -13.50 -1.48
N ALA A 438 13.08 -12.49 -0.94
CA ALA A 438 12.74 -11.10 -1.17
C ALA A 438 12.84 -10.72 -2.64
N ALA A 439 13.93 -11.12 -3.31
CA ALA A 439 14.13 -10.84 -4.73
C ALA A 439 13.06 -11.50 -5.62
N ALA A 440 12.72 -12.76 -5.34
CA ALA A 440 11.65 -13.45 -6.06
C ALA A 440 10.26 -12.81 -5.81
N ARG A 441 9.97 -12.41 -4.57
CA ARG A 441 8.74 -11.69 -4.20
C ARG A 441 8.65 -10.35 -4.93
N LEU A 442 9.73 -9.55 -4.92
CA LEU A 442 9.80 -8.27 -5.61
C LEU A 442 9.59 -8.43 -7.12
N VAL A 443 10.26 -9.39 -7.76
CA VAL A 443 10.11 -9.63 -9.20
C VAL A 443 8.70 -10.09 -9.55
N ARG A 444 8.08 -10.95 -8.73
CA ARG A 444 6.67 -11.33 -8.91
C ARG A 444 5.75 -10.11 -8.80
N HIS A 445 5.98 -9.26 -7.79
CA HIS A 445 5.22 -8.02 -7.58
C HIS A 445 5.31 -7.09 -8.79
N LEU A 446 6.51 -6.90 -9.35
CA LEU A 446 6.70 -6.12 -10.58
C LEU A 446 5.89 -6.68 -11.74
N LEU A 447 5.92 -7.99 -11.96
CA LEU A 447 5.14 -8.65 -13.03
C LEU A 447 3.64 -8.49 -12.84
N ASP A 448 3.15 -8.61 -11.60
CA ASP A 448 1.73 -8.42 -11.26
C ASP A 448 1.27 -6.98 -11.52
N HIS A 449 2.18 -6.00 -11.47
CA HIS A 449 1.96 -4.60 -11.85
C HIS A 449 2.13 -4.35 -13.37
N GLY A 450 2.36 -5.40 -14.16
CA GLY A 450 2.57 -5.31 -15.60
C GLY A 450 3.93 -4.74 -16.00
N VAL A 451 4.90 -4.64 -15.08
CA VAL A 451 6.28 -4.28 -15.38
C VAL A 451 6.97 -5.43 -16.09
N GLN A 452 7.66 -5.14 -17.19
CA GLN A 452 8.46 -6.11 -17.92
C GLN A 452 9.78 -6.35 -17.17
N VAL A 453 10.06 -7.63 -16.90
CA VAL A 453 11.30 -8.09 -16.29
C VAL A 453 11.96 -9.11 -17.21
N GLU A 454 13.27 -9.01 -17.37
CA GLU A 454 14.07 -9.96 -18.13
C GLU A 454 15.06 -10.69 -17.21
N ARG A 455 15.53 -11.85 -17.63
CA ARG A 455 16.58 -12.62 -16.94
C ARG A 455 17.84 -12.61 -17.79
N ALA A 456 18.96 -12.21 -17.21
CA ALA A 456 20.24 -12.18 -17.90
C ALA A 456 20.73 -13.60 -18.21
N GLU A 457 21.08 -13.87 -19.48
CA GLU A 457 21.64 -15.15 -19.94
C GLU A 457 23.18 -15.18 -19.92
N ALA A 458 23.80 -14.09 -19.47
CA ALA A 458 25.23 -13.98 -19.21
C ALA A 458 25.47 -12.99 -18.05
N PRO A 459 26.66 -12.99 -17.43
CA PRO A 459 26.98 -12.02 -16.38
C PRO A 459 26.88 -10.57 -16.87
N VAL A 460 26.18 -9.72 -16.10
CA VAL A 460 25.99 -8.29 -16.37
C VAL A 460 27.05 -7.48 -15.63
N VAL A 461 27.68 -6.50 -16.26
CA VAL A 461 28.60 -5.57 -15.57
C VAL A 461 27.96 -4.19 -15.45
N VAL A 462 27.84 -3.69 -14.22
CA VAL A 462 27.34 -2.34 -13.92
C VAL A 462 28.35 -1.62 -13.04
N ASP A 463 28.82 -0.45 -13.48
CA ASP A 463 29.80 0.38 -12.76
C ASP A 463 31.02 -0.41 -12.24
N GLY A 464 31.52 -1.36 -13.05
CA GLY A 464 32.66 -2.22 -12.72
C GLY A 464 32.35 -3.44 -11.84
N THR A 465 31.10 -3.60 -11.39
CA THR A 465 30.64 -4.75 -10.60
C THR A 465 30.00 -5.79 -11.50
N THR A 466 30.45 -7.05 -11.43
CA THR A 466 29.87 -8.17 -12.18
C THR A 466 28.77 -8.86 -11.39
N TYR A 467 27.56 -8.87 -11.94
CA TYR A 467 26.40 -9.61 -11.48
C TYR A 467 26.26 -10.92 -12.27
N PRO A 468 25.99 -12.05 -11.61
CA PRO A 468 26.01 -13.36 -12.27
C PRO A 468 24.88 -13.52 -13.30
N GLU A 469 25.07 -14.48 -14.20
CA GLU A 469 23.99 -15.03 -15.03
C GLU A 469 22.79 -15.40 -14.15
N GLY A 470 21.59 -15.17 -14.67
CA GLY A 470 20.34 -15.44 -13.95
C GLY A 470 19.84 -14.27 -13.10
N SER A 471 20.62 -13.19 -12.96
CA SER A 471 20.14 -11.93 -12.36
C SER A 471 18.97 -11.36 -13.17
N TRP A 472 18.02 -10.72 -12.49
CA TRP A 472 16.89 -10.08 -13.14
C TRP A 472 17.22 -8.64 -13.54
N VAL A 473 16.67 -8.22 -14.66
CA VAL A 473 16.86 -6.90 -15.25
C VAL A 473 15.50 -6.26 -15.48
N VAL A 474 15.31 -5.07 -14.92
CA VAL A 474 14.15 -4.22 -15.14
C VAL A 474 14.58 -3.06 -16.02
N ASP A 475 14.44 -3.23 -17.33
CA ASP A 475 14.82 -2.22 -18.32
C ASP A 475 13.79 -1.08 -18.33
N LEU A 476 14.19 0.17 -18.03
CA LEU A 476 13.23 1.30 -18.01
C LEU A 476 12.84 1.82 -19.40
N HIS A 477 13.38 1.27 -20.48
CA HIS A 477 12.92 1.52 -21.85
C HIS A 477 11.70 0.61 -22.16
N GLN A 478 10.65 0.80 -21.39
CA GLN A 478 9.39 0.05 -21.50
C GLN A 478 8.18 0.96 -21.29
N ALA A 479 7.00 0.52 -21.73
CA ALA A 479 5.75 1.27 -21.55
C ALA A 479 5.47 1.60 -20.08
N ARG A 480 5.71 0.66 -19.16
CA ARG A 480 5.43 0.82 -17.72
C ARG A 480 6.60 1.40 -16.92
N ARG A 481 7.42 2.26 -17.52
CA ARG A 481 8.59 2.85 -16.83
C ARG A 481 8.24 3.61 -15.54
N GLY A 482 7.09 4.30 -15.53
CA GLY A 482 6.65 5.10 -14.38
C GLY A 482 6.31 4.21 -13.19
N VAL A 483 5.56 3.13 -13.43
CA VAL A 483 5.27 2.09 -12.43
C VAL A 483 6.57 1.45 -11.91
N ALA A 484 7.46 1.04 -12.82
CA ALA A 484 8.71 0.39 -12.44
C ALA A 484 9.61 1.29 -11.58
N HIS A 485 9.75 2.56 -11.94
CA HIS A 485 10.55 3.52 -11.16
C HIS A 485 9.87 3.93 -9.87
N ALA A 486 8.54 4.08 -9.85
CA ALA A 486 7.81 4.34 -8.60
C ALA A 486 8.02 3.21 -7.60
N LEU A 487 8.10 1.94 -8.04
CA LEU A 487 8.33 0.79 -7.14
C LEU A 487 9.81 0.65 -6.71
N LEU A 488 10.76 0.85 -7.62
CA LEU A 488 12.19 0.53 -7.39
C LEU A 488 13.08 1.73 -7.09
N GLY A 489 12.65 2.93 -7.45
CA GLY A 489 13.36 4.18 -7.19
C GLY A 489 13.49 4.44 -5.70
N GLN A 490 14.51 5.22 -5.33
CA GLN A 490 14.70 5.61 -3.94
C GLN A 490 13.70 6.68 -3.48
N GLY A 491 13.06 7.39 -4.41
CA GLY A 491 12.21 8.56 -4.17
C GLY A 491 12.99 9.87 -4.14
N THR A 492 12.33 10.94 -3.69
CA THR A 492 12.88 12.29 -3.60
C THR A 492 12.70 12.86 -2.19
N ASP A 493 13.69 13.63 -1.72
CA ASP A 493 13.55 14.49 -0.55
C ASP A 493 12.76 15.77 -0.90
N LEU A 494 11.63 15.93 -0.21
CA LEU A 494 10.66 17.01 -0.34
C LEU A 494 10.73 18.05 0.76
N SER A 495 11.66 17.92 1.72
CA SER A 495 11.73 18.77 2.92
C SER A 495 11.83 20.27 2.62
N ASP A 496 12.45 20.62 1.48
CA ASP A 496 12.61 22.00 1.02
C ASP A 496 11.53 22.46 0.02
N ARG A 497 10.65 21.55 -0.43
CA ARG A 497 9.67 21.84 -1.49
C ARG A 497 8.31 22.26 -0.94
N VAL A 498 7.89 21.67 0.17
CA VAL A 498 6.55 21.85 0.74
C VAL A 498 6.59 21.96 2.25
N GLU A 499 5.61 22.65 2.83
CA GLU A 499 5.59 22.85 4.28
C GLU A 499 5.19 21.58 5.03
N ALA A 500 4.24 20.83 4.47
CA ALA A 500 3.73 19.58 5.00
C ALA A 500 3.26 18.65 3.88
N MET A 501 3.05 17.38 4.22
CA MET A 501 2.54 16.34 3.33
C MET A 501 1.15 15.91 3.78
N TYR A 502 0.27 15.58 2.83
CA TYR A 502 -1.05 15.05 3.13
C TYR A 502 -0.98 13.65 3.77
N ASP A 503 -0.07 12.80 3.29
CA ASP A 503 0.18 11.45 3.83
C ASP A 503 1.69 11.13 3.73
N ILE A 504 2.06 9.88 3.41
CA ILE A 504 3.46 9.51 3.23
C ILE A 504 4.10 10.20 2.03
N SER A 505 5.39 10.44 2.15
CA SER A 505 6.20 11.19 1.18
C SER A 505 7.38 10.42 0.63
N GLY A 506 7.73 9.29 1.26
CA GLY A 506 8.76 8.36 0.80
C GLY A 506 8.22 6.94 0.73
N TRP A 507 8.62 6.23 -0.31
CA TRP A 507 8.41 4.80 -0.49
C TRP A 507 9.54 4.27 -1.37
N SER A 508 9.87 2.99 -1.23
CA SER A 508 10.80 2.32 -2.14
C SER A 508 10.80 0.83 -1.86
N LEU A 509 10.21 0.03 -2.75
CA LEU A 509 10.31 -1.42 -2.61
C LEU A 509 11.76 -1.88 -2.85
N GLY A 510 12.48 -1.16 -3.72
CA GLY A 510 13.89 -1.42 -3.99
C GLY A 510 14.81 -1.29 -2.76
N LEU A 511 14.43 -0.45 -1.78
CA LEU A 511 15.19 -0.27 -0.53
C LEU A 511 14.55 -0.98 0.67
N LEU A 512 13.22 -1.12 0.69
CA LEU A 512 12.48 -1.54 1.88
C LEU A 512 11.93 -2.96 1.84
N TRP A 513 11.98 -3.67 0.70
CA TRP A 513 11.42 -5.04 0.59
C TRP A 513 12.42 -6.16 0.85
N GLY A 514 13.66 -5.81 1.17
CA GLY A 514 14.71 -6.75 1.59
C GLY A 514 15.49 -7.39 0.43
N ALA A 515 15.21 -7.04 -0.82
CA ALA A 515 16.01 -7.48 -1.96
C ALA A 515 17.07 -6.45 -2.29
N ASP A 516 18.28 -6.88 -2.66
CA ASP A 516 19.26 -5.98 -3.26
C ASP A 516 18.79 -5.56 -4.66
N VAL A 517 18.73 -4.25 -4.88
CA VAL A 517 18.37 -3.65 -6.17
C VAL A 517 19.41 -2.61 -6.56
N VAL A 518 19.98 -2.75 -7.75
CA VAL A 518 21.08 -1.91 -8.21
C VAL A 518 20.62 -1.05 -9.39
N PRO A 519 20.59 0.29 -9.26
CA PRO A 519 20.29 1.16 -10.38
C PRO A 519 21.45 1.18 -11.39
N VAL A 520 21.09 1.14 -12.67
CA VAL A 520 22.03 1.19 -13.79
C VAL A 520 22.05 2.60 -14.34
N ARG A 521 23.17 3.30 -14.23
CA ARG A 521 23.29 4.68 -14.74
C ARG A 521 23.30 4.70 -16.27
N PRO A 522 22.71 5.72 -16.92
CA PRO A 522 22.90 5.92 -18.35
C PRO A 522 24.39 6.00 -18.71
N GLY A 523 24.82 5.19 -19.68
CA GLY A 523 26.22 5.18 -20.16
C GLY A 523 27.21 4.35 -19.31
N SER A 524 26.74 3.39 -18.51
CA SER A 524 27.54 2.52 -17.61
C SER A 524 28.55 1.56 -18.30
N GLY A 525 28.84 1.74 -19.59
CA GLY A 525 29.97 1.11 -20.31
C GLY A 525 29.69 -0.27 -20.94
N ASP A 526 30.75 -0.87 -21.48
CA ASP A 526 30.72 -2.21 -22.11
C ASP A 526 30.45 -3.30 -21.05
N GLY A 527 29.38 -4.09 -21.22
CA GLY A 527 29.03 -5.21 -20.32
C GLY A 527 27.60 -5.18 -19.74
N TRP A 528 26.86 -4.10 -19.98
CA TRP A 528 25.41 -4.02 -19.73
C TRP A 528 24.58 -4.73 -20.80
N ASP A 529 25.02 -4.62 -22.06
CA ASP A 529 24.35 -5.18 -23.24
C ASP A 529 24.67 -6.67 -23.38
N VAL A 530 24.02 -7.49 -22.56
CA VAL A 530 24.07 -8.96 -22.63
C VAL A 530 22.75 -9.53 -23.15
N PRO A 531 22.73 -10.77 -23.68
CA PRO A 531 21.48 -11.46 -23.99
C PRO A 531 20.60 -11.65 -22.75
N ARG A 532 19.28 -11.51 -22.94
CA ARG A 532 18.28 -11.58 -21.88
C ARG A 532 17.01 -12.26 -22.40
N ALA A 533 16.30 -12.94 -21.51
CA ALA A 533 15.03 -13.58 -21.81
C ALA A 533 13.90 -12.96 -20.98
N PRO A 534 12.71 -12.68 -21.56
CA PRO A 534 11.56 -12.21 -20.79
C PRO A 534 11.16 -13.20 -19.70
N VAL A 535 10.77 -12.68 -18.53
CA VAL A 535 10.28 -13.46 -17.40
C VAL A 535 8.76 -13.40 -17.39
N GLY A 536 8.10 -14.54 -17.56
CA GLY A 536 6.64 -14.66 -17.42
C GLY A 536 6.20 -15.20 -16.06
N THR A 537 7.04 -16.01 -15.41
CA THR A 537 6.78 -16.59 -14.09
C THR A 537 8.08 -16.64 -13.29
N VAL A 538 7.98 -16.46 -11.97
CA VAL A 538 9.12 -16.59 -11.05
C VAL A 538 9.03 -17.96 -10.37
N PRO A 539 9.91 -18.92 -10.72
CA PRO A 539 9.91 -20.24 -10.10
C PRO A 539 10.26 -20.14 -8.61
N GLY A 540 9.87 -21.16 -7.83
CA GLY A 540 10.32 -21.30 -6.44
C GLY A 540 11.85 -21.26 -6.36
N GLN A 541 12.38 -20.50 -5.41
CA GLN A 541 13.83 -20.33 -5.23
C GLN A 541 14.42 -21.25 -4.16
N GLY A 542 13.61 -22.06 -3.48
CA GLY A 542 14.03 -22.93 -2.37
C GLY A 542 15.34 -23.68 -2.61
N GLN A 543 16.30 -23.54 -1.70
CA GLN A 543 17.62 -24.15 -1.82
C GLN A 543 18.12 -24.66 -0.47
N VAL A 544 18.66 -25.87 -0.47
CA VAL A 544 19.31 -26.48 0.70
C VAL A 544 20.73 -26.88 0.32
N ALA A 545 21.72 -26.28 0.99
CA ALA A 545 23.11 -26.64 0.79
C ALA A 545 23.41 -28.01 1.43
N PRO A 546 24.25 -28.87 0.82
CA PRO A 546 24.71 -30.08 1.48
C PRO A 546 25.46 -29.76 2.78
N SER A 547 25.16 -30.46 3.88
CA SER A 547 25.84 -30.24 5.16
C SER A 547 25.98 -31.51 6.01
N SER A 548 27.09 -31.61 6.73
CA SER A 548 27.33 -32.62 7.77
C SER A 548 27.25 -32.06 9.19
N ARG A 549 27.00 -30.75 9.33
CA ARG A 549 26.94 -30.02 10.61
C ARG A 549 25.57 -29.42 10.90
N GLY A 550 24.58 -29.74 10.06
CA GLY A 550 23.26 -29.11 10.09
C GLY A 550 23.21 -27.87 9.20
N TRP A 551 22.12 -27.14 9.30
CA TRP A 551 21.83 -25.98 8.46
C TRP A 551 21.65 -24.72 9.28
N VAL A 552 21.76 -23.58 8.63
CA VAL A 552 21.46 -22.28 9.22
C VAL A 552 20.36 -21.62 8.42
N LEU A 553 19.40 -21.07 9.14
CA LEU A 553 18.37 -20.17 8.66
C LEU A 553 18.70 -18.76 9.17
N GLU A 554 18.90 -17.82 8.24
CA GLU A 554 19.44 -16.48 8.55
C GLU A 554 18.42 -15.57 9.27
N LEU A 555 17.12 -15.84 9.10
CA LEU A 555 16.04 -14.94 9.53
C LEU A 555 16.22 -13.52 8.95
N ALA A 556 16.42 -13.45 7.64
CA ALA A 556 16.58 -12.19 6.90
C ALA A 556 15.29 -11.75 6.19
N ASP A 557 14.32 -12.65 6.04
CA ASP A 557 13.03 -12.39 5.37
C ASP A 557 11.85 -12.94 6.18
N PRO A 558 10.64 -12.34 6.11
CA PRO A 558 9.44 -12.94 6.70
C PRO A 558 9.14 -14.38 6.24
N ALA A 559 9.61 -14.80 5.05
CA ALA A 559 9.55 -16.20 4.63
C ALA A 559 10.39 -17.12 5.51
N ASP A 560 11.54 -16.66 6.01
CA ASP A 560 12.37 -17.43 6.94
C ASP A 560 11.65 -17.60 8.28
N VAL A 561 10.96 -16.56 8.76
CA VAL A 561 10.18 -16.61 10.00
C VAL A 561 9.04 -17.64 9.88
N ARG A 562 8.33 -17.67 8.74
CA ARG A 562 7.31 -18.69 8.47
C ARG A 562 7.90 -20.10 8.41
N ALA A 563 9.06 -20.26 7.76
CA ALA A 563 9.76 -21.54 7.70
C ALA A 563 10.15 -22.02 9.10
N LEU A 564 10.68 -21.13 9.95
CA LEU A 564 10.97 -21.44 11.35
C LEU A 564 9.69 -21.84 12.12
N GLY A 565 8.60 -21.09 11.99
CA GLY A 565 7.33 -21.40 12.61
C GLY A 565 6.81 -22.79 12.24
N GLN A 566 6.90 -23.15 10.95
CA GLN A 566 6.51 -24.49 10.47
C GLN A 566 7.44 -25.58 11.03
N LEU A 567 8.75 -25.37 11.04
CA LEU A 567 9.71 -26.30 11.65
C LEU A 567 9.40 -26.58 13.13
N LEU A 568 9.14 -25.51 13.90
CA LEU A 568 8.78 -25.63 15.31
C LEU A 568 7.43 -26.33 15.50
N SER A 569 6.46 -26.12 14.60
CA SER A 569 5.17 -26.84 14.62
C SER A 569 5.32 -28.35 14.38
N TRP A 570 6.41 -28.76 13.73
CA TRP A 570 6.77 -30.17 13.53
C TRP A 570 7.70 -30.72 14.61
N GLU A 571 7.90 -29.96 15.70
CA GLU A 571 8.80 -30.32 16.80
C GLU A 571 10.25 -30.56 16.34
N VAL A 572 10.67 -29.90 15.25
CA VAL A 572 12.06 -29.95 14.78
C VAL A 572 12.91 -29.10 15.72
N GLY A 573 13.94 -29.69 16.31
CA GLY A 573 14.88 -28.97 17.16
C GLY A 573 15.55 -27.83 16.40
N ALA A 574 15.43 -26.62 16.93
CA ALA A 574 16.04 -25.41 16.40
C ALA A 574 16.75 -24.65 17.53
N THR A 575 17.90 -24.06 17.23
CA THR A 575 18.70 -23.32 18.21
C THR A 575 18.99 -21.92 17.69
N LEU A 576 18.47 -20.91 18.39
CA LEU A 576 18.80 -19.51 18.15
C LEU A 576 20.25 -19.26 18.61
N LEU A 577 21.09 -18.78 17.71
CA LEU A 577 22.49 -18.47 17.97
C LEU A 577 22.66 -17.02 18.45
N PRO A 578 23.80 -16.69 19.09
CA PRO A 578 24.08 -15.33 19.56
C PRO A 578 24.10 -14.25 18.46
N ASP A 579 24.33 -14.65 17.20
CA ASP A 579 24.29 -13.77 16.02
C ASP A 579 22.87 -13.58 15.45
N GLY A 580 21.84 -14.14 16.10
CA GLY A 580 20.44 -14.05 15.66
C GLY A 580 20.02 -15.06 14.59
N THR A 581 20.95 -15.88 14.08
CA THR A 581 20.64 -16.95 13.12
C THR A 581 20.13 -18.21 13.83
N VAL A 582 19.48 -19.12 13.10
CA VAL A 582 18.93 -20.36 13.67
C VAL A 582 19.65 -21.58 13.10
N HIS A 583 20.27 -22.35 14.00
CA HIS A 583 20.87 -23.65 13.69
C HIS A 583 19.82 -24.77 13.70
N LEU A 584 19.87 -25.63 12.69
CA LEU A 584 19.05 -26.83 12.53
C LEU A 584 19.93 -28.08 12.44
N PRO A 585 19.66 -29.15 13.19
CA PRO A 585 20.51 -30.33 13.24
C PRO A 585 20.45 -31.15 11.94
N VAL A 586 21.45 -32.01 11.70
CA VAL A 586 21.48 -32.91 10.53
C VAL A 586 20.26 -33.84 10.46
N SER A 587 19.66 -34.17 11.61
CA SER A 587 18.43 -34.96 11.68
C SER A 587 17.20 -34.27 11.09
N ALA A 588 17.27 -32.95 10.87
CA ALA A 588 16.18 -32.16 10.29
C ALA A 588 16.15 -32.18 8.74
N ALA A 589 17.00 -32.96 8.07
CA ALA A 589 17.19 -32.91 6.61
C ALA A 589 15.89 -32.88 5.80
N TRP A 590 14.96 -33.81 6.08
CA TRP A 590 13.67 -33.85 5.40
C TRP A 590 12.85 -32.57 5.63
N ALA A 591 12.78 -32.08 6.86
CA ALA A 591 11.99 -30.91 7.21
C ALA A 591 12.57 -29.63 6.57
N VAL A 592 13.90 -29.53 6.56
CA VAL A 592 14.65 -28.47 5.89
C VAL A 592 14.37 -28.43 4.39
N GLU A 593 14.36 -29.59 3.72
CA GLU A 593 13.98 -29.69 2.30
C GLU A 593 12.53 -29.25 2.07
N GLN A 594 11.59 -29.68 2.92
CA GLN A 594 10.17 -29.29 2.78
C GLN A 594 9.96 -27.79 2.97
N VAL A 595 10.51 -27.16 4.02
CA VAL A 595 10.30 -25.71 4.23
C VAL A 595 11.00 -24.86 3.18
N ALA A 596 12.13 -25.32 2.63
CA ALA A 596 12.77 -24.67 1.49
C ALA A 596 11.84 -24.67 0.26
N ASP A 597 11.19 -25.79 -0.03
CA ASP A 597 10.24 -25.91 -1.14
C ASP A 597 8.96 -25.07 -0.90
N ASP A 598 8.38 -25.15 0.29
CA ASP A 598 7.11 -24.49 0.65
C ASP A 598 7.24 -22.96 0.70
N HIS A 599 8.32 -22.45 1.31
CA HIS A 599 8.51 -21.01 1.55
C HIS A 599 9.51 -20.35 0.59
N GLY A 600 10.21 -21.14 -0.22
CA GLY A 600 11.23 -20.65 -1.13
C GLY A 600 12.51 -20.16 -0.43
N VAL A 601 12.72 -20.55 0.83
CA VAL A 601 13.85 -20.11 1.66
C VAL A 601 15.15 -20.83 1.31
N HIS A 602 16.28 -20.19 1.64
CA HIS A 602 17.61 -20.73 1.40
C HIS A 602 18.25 -21.14 2.73
N LEU A 603 18.65 -22.41 2.84
CA LEU A 603 19.33 -22.93 4.02
C LEU A 603 20.79 -23.26 3.70
N ALA A 604 21.69 -22.46 4.27
CA ALA A 604 23.12 -22.66 4.16
C ALA A 604 23.58 -23.82 5.06
N GLY A 605 24.69 -24.47 4.70
CA GLY A 605 25.31 -25.46 5.57
C GLY A 605 26.00 -24.77 6.74
N ALA A 606 25.73 -25.20 7.98
CA ALA A 606 26.29 -24.59 9.18
C ALA A 606 27.84 -24.62 9.16
N SER A 607 28.45 -23.47 9.45
CA SER A 607 29.90 -23.38 9.66
C SER A 607 30.33 -24.15 10.92
N ALA A 608 31.64 -24.36 11.08
CA ALA A 608 32.16 -24.98 12.30
C ALA A 608 31.86 -24.11 13.53
N ALA A 609 32.02 -22.79 13.40
CA ALA A 609 31.74 -21.83 14.47
C ALA A 609 30.26 -21.83 14.88
N GLN A 610 29.35 -21.84 13.92
CA GLN A 610 27.90 -21.89 14.20
C GLN A 610 27.49 -23.21 14.86
N ALA A 611 28.03 -24.33 14.41
CA ALA A 611 27.75 -25.64 15.02
C ALA A 611 28.33 -25.76 16.44
N GLU A 612 29.46 -25.10 16.72
CA GLU A 612 30.03 -25.00 18.07
C GLU A 612 29.20 -24.06 18.96
N ALA A 613 28.79 -22.90 18.43
CA ALA A 613 27.95 -21.92 19.12
C ALA A 613 26.60 -22.52 19.54
N ALA A 614 26.00 -23.37 18.71
CA ALA A 614 24.75 -24.07 19.02
C ALA A 614 24.80 -24.92 20.31
N GLY A 615 26.00 -25.29 20.78
CA GLY A 615 26.20 -26.06 22.02
C GLY A 615 26.57 -25.22 23.24
N THR A 616 26.56 -23.88 23.13
CA THR A 616 26.94 -22.97 24.22
C THR A 616 25.73 -22.55 25.08
N GLU A 617 25.99 -22.01 26.27
CA GLU A 617 24.94 -21.44 27.14
C GLU A 617 24.35 -20.13 26.57
N GLU A 618 25.04 -19.49 25.61
CA GLU A 618 24.56 -18.26 24.95
C GLU A 618 23.53 -18.57 23.85
N ALA A 619 23.48 -19.82 23.37
CA ALA A 619 22.50 -20.25 22.38
C ALA A 619 21.22 -20.76 23.04
N ALA A 620 20.07 -20.46 22.46
CA ALA A 620 18.78 -20.79 23.03
C ALA A 620 18.05 -21.84 22.20
N VAL A 621 17.62 -22.93 22.85
CA VAL A 621 16.80 -23.97 22.20
C VAL A 621 15.37 -23.45 22.06
N LEU A 622 14.88 -23.40 20.84
CA LEU A 622 13.49 -23.04 20.52
C LEU A 622 12.65 -24.31 20.53
N ALA A 623 11.83 -24.48 21.55
CA ALA A 623 10.98 -25.66 21.70
C ALA A 623 9.60 -25.52 21.01
N ARG A 624 9.12 -24.28 20.86
CA ARG A 624 7.84 -23.93 20.25
C ARG A 624 7.91 -22.50 19.70
N PRO A 625 7.00 -22.09 18.80
CA PRO A 625 6.87 -20.68 18.44
C PRO A 625 6.55 -19.83 19.69
N PRO A 626 7.08 -18.60 19.79
CA PRO A 626 6.71 -17.69 20.87
C PRO A 626 5.24 -17.28 20.75
N VAL A 627 4.58 -17.14 21.90
CA VAL A 627 3.24 -16.56 22.05
C VAL A 627 3.42 -15.09 22.37
N VAL A 628 3.03 -14.25 21.42
CA VAL A 628 3.24 -12.81 21.47
C VAL A 628 1.94 -12.12 21.88
N GLY A 629 1.95 -11.41 23.01
CA GLY A 629 0.89 -10.45 23.32
C GLY A 629 1.04 -9.19 22.49
N VAL A 630 -0.02 -8.73 21.82
CA VAL A 630 0.07 -7.64 20.84
C VAL A 630 -0.90 -6.52 21.17
N ALA A 631 -0.34 -5.39 21.61
CA ALA A 631 -1.00 -4.10 21.69
C ALA A 631 -0.54 -3.25 20.50
N ALA A 632 -1.27 -3.31 19.39
CA ALA A 632 -0.84 -2.69 18.14
C ALA A 632 -2.00 -2.29 17.22
N THR A 633 -1.69 -1.70 16.07
CA THR A 633 -2.67 -1.49 15.00
C THR A 633 -3.14 -2.83 14.41
N ALA A 634 -4.27 -2.83 13.70
CA ALA A 634 -4.75 -4.03 13.00
C ALA A 634 -3.77 -4.51 11.92
N GLU A 635 -3.13 -3.57 11.23
CA GLU A 635 -2.14 -3.83 10.19
C GLU A 635 -0.90 -4.54 10.77
N GLU A 636 -0.38 -4.09 11.91
CA GLU A 636 0.75 -4.74 12.58
C GLU A 636 0.38 -6.14 13.09
N ARG A 637 -0.81 -6.32 13.68
CA ARG A 637 -1.31 -7.65 14.05
C ARG A 637 -1.38 -8.59 12.85
N TRP A 638 -1.87 -8.08 11.72
CA TRP A 638 -1.92 -8.83 10.48
C TRP A 638 -0.53 -9.21 10.01
N VAL A 639 0.45 -8.30 10.03
CA VAL A 639 1.84 -8.58 9.62
C VAL A 639 2.48 -9.64 10.52
N LEU A 640 2.32 -9.55 11.84
CA LEU A 640 2.83 -10.56 12.77
C LEU A 640 2.20 -11.94 12.51
N THR A 641 0.91 -11.97 12.19
CA THR A 641 0.21 -13.21 11.81
C THR A 641 0.69 -13.74 10.46
N ASP A 642 0.92 -12.88 9.46
CA ASP A 642 1.44 -13.25 8.14
C ASP A 642 2.85 -13.86 8.22
N MET A 643 3.66 -13.42 9.18
CA MET A 643 4.96 -14.06 9.50
C MET A 643 4.83 -15.43 10.14
N GLY A 644 3.61 -15.88 10.49
CA GLY A 644 3.36 -17.16 11.14
C GLY A 644 3.58 -17.14 12.65
N LEU A 645 3.60 -15.95 13.28
CA LEU A 645 3.71 -15.82 14.73
C LEU A 645 2.36 -16.07 15.42
N THR A 646 2.39 -16.65 16.61
CA THR A 646 1.19 -16.82 17.43
C THR A 646 0.90 -15.52 18.17
N VAL A 647 -0.11 -14.78 17.74
CA VAL A 647 -0.48 -13.49 18.35
C VAL A 647 -1.69 -13.61 19.25
N ARG A 648 -1.65 -12.96 20.41
CA ARG A 648 -2.78 -12.73 21.31
C ARG A 648 -3.02 -11.22 21.44
N PRO A 649 -4.21 -10.69 21.12
CA PRO A 649 -4.51 -9.29 21.40
C PRO A 649 -4.32 -8.98 22.88
N VAL A 650 -3.64 -7.87 23.17
CA VAL A 650 -3.46 -7.29 24.50
C VAL A 650 -3.74 -5.80 24.38
N GLY A 651 -4.38 -5.21 25.38
CA GLY A 651 -4.67 -3.78 25.43
C GLY A 651 -5.06 -3.35 26.83
N THR A 652 -5.17 -2.04 27.01
CA THR A 652 -5.57 -1.44 28.30
C THR A 652 -6.89 -2.03 28.81
N ASP A 653 -7.87 -2.14 27.92
CA ASP A 653 -9.22 -2.61 28.29
C ASP A 653 -9.20 -4.10 28.66
N GLU A 654 -8.56 -4.94 27.85
CA GLU A 654 -8.46 -6.38 28.12
C GLU A 654 -7.73 -6.67 29.44
N LEU A 655 -6.67 -5.90 29.75
CA LEU A 655 -5.95 -6.02 31.01
C LEU A 655 -6.81 -5.61 32.23
N ASN A 656 -7.54 -4.51 32.12
CA ASN A 656 -8.48 -4.08 33.16
C ASN A 656 -9.66 -5.06 33.34
N GLU A 657 -9.99 -5.85 32.31
CA GLU A 657 -10.96 -6.94 32.40
C GLU A 657 -10.37 -8.23 33.02
N GLY A 658 -9.08 -8.23 33.38
CA GLY A 658 -8.39 -9.33 34.06
C GLY A 658 -7.67 -10.31 33.13
N LEU A 659 -7.20 -9.85 31.96
CA LEU A 659 -6.36 -10.66 31.07
C LEU A 659 -5.05 -11.07 31.76
N ASP A 660 -4.82 -12.38 31.82
CA ASP A 660 -3.60 -13.00 32.36
C ASP A 660 -2.49 -13.06 31.29
N LEU A 661 -1.29 -12.59 31.65
CA LEU A 661 -0.10 -12.54 30.80
C LEU A 661 0.86 -13.72 31.01
N SER A 662 0.63 -14.59 32.00
CA SER A 662 1.55 -15.69 32.37
C SER A 662 1.80 -16.73 31.27
N ASP A 663 0.90 -16.85 30.30
CA ASP A 663 1.05 -17.74 29.13
C ASP A 663 1.80 -17.10 27.95
N LEU A 664 2.19 -15.83 28.06
CA LEU A 664 2.91 -15.10 27.02
C LEU A 664 4.42 -15.22 27.21
N ASP A 665 5.16 -15.22 26.10
CA ASP A 665 6.63 -15.17 26.15
C ASP A 665 7.12 -13.71 26.02
N THR A 666 6.42 -12.89 25.22
CA THR A 666 6.77 -11.48 25.01
C THR A 666 5.58 -10.62 24.62
N LEU A 667 5.67 -9.32 24.89
CA LEU A 667 4.75 -8.29 24.42
C LEU A 667 5.34 -7.52 23.23
N TYR A 668 4.54 -7.30 22.19
CA TYR A 668 4.77 -6.27 21.17
C TYR A 668 3.80 -5.11 21.43
N VAL A 669 4.35 -3.91 21.68
CA VAL A 669 3.56 -2.73 21.99
C VAL A 669 3.92 -1.57 21.07
N SER A 670 2.94 -1.17 20.26
CA SER A 670 3.05 0.00 19.40
C SER A 670 1.97 1.05 19.67
N THR A 671 0.81 0.62 20.16
CA THR A 671 -0.32 1.48 20.56
C THR A 671 -1.32 0.66 21.38
N GLY A 672 -2.30 1.32 22.02
CA GLY A 672 -3.41 0.63 22.70
C GLY A 672 -3.12 0.07 24.09
N LEU A 673 -1.88 0.18 24.59
CA LEU A 673 -1.53 -0.08 25.98
C LEU A 673 -1.06 1.23 26.65
N ALA A 674 -1.81 1.69 27.65
CA ALA A 674 -1.56 2.94 28.37
C ALA A 674 -1.49 2.66 29.89
N MET A 675 -0.28 2.68 30.44
CA MET A 675 -0.02 2.32 31.85
C MET A 675 -0.77 3.20 32.86
N ASP A 676 -1.03 4.45 32.51
CA ASP A 676 -1.78 5.41 33.33
C ASP A 676 -3.30 5.17 33.35
N GLN A 677 -3.81 4.40 32.38
CA GLN A 677 -5.22 4.01 32.26
C GLN A 677 -5.53 2.62 32.81
N LEU A 678 -4.50 1.81 33.08
CA LEU A 678 -4.65 0.54 33.77
C LEU A 678 -5.11 0.75 35.22
N ASP A 679 -5.86 -0.18 35.79
CA ASP A 679 -6.16 -0.23 37.22
C ASP A 679 -4.97 -0.79 38.03
N GLU A 680 -5.13 -0.92 39.35
CA GLU A 680 -4.02 -1.37 40.20
C GLU A 680 -3.61 -2.83 39.95
N GLU A 681 -4.57 -3.71 39.65
CA GLU A 681 -4.33 -5.15 39.42
C GLU A 681 -3.69 -5.35 38.05
N ALA A 682 -4.23 -4.72 37.01
CA ALA A 682 -3.68 -4.73 35.66
C ALA A 682 -2.27 -4.13 35.58
N ARG A 683 -1.98 -3.05 36.31
CA ARG A 683 -0.61 -2.51 36.40
C ARG A 683 0.34 -3.47 37.10
N ALA A 684 -0.13 -4.16 38.13
CA ALA A 684 0.67 -5.16 38.84
C ALA A 684 0.97 -6.36 37.93
N GLU A 685 0.00 -6.79 37.12
CA GLU A 685 0.15 -7.89 36.16
C GLU A 685 1.25 -7.60 35.13
N VAL A 686 1.22 -6.43 34.46
CA VAL A 686 2.27 -6.04 33.50
C VAL A 686 3.66 -6.00 34.15
N ARG A 687 3.75 -5.50 35.39
CA ARG A 687 5.01 -5.46 36.14
C ARG A 687 5.48 -6.86 36.55
N SER A 688 4.57 -7.74 36.97
CA SER A 688 4.90 -9.11 37.35
C SER A 688 5.40 -9.89 36.15
N PHE A 689 4.74 -9.74 34.99
CA PHE A 689 5.16 -10.34 33.74
C PHE A 689 6.63 -10.01 33.40
N LEU A 690 7.01 -8.74 33.44
CA LEU A 690 8.41 -8.33 33.20
C LEU A 690 9.36 -8.80 34.31
N ALA A 691 8.91 -8.82 35.56
CA ALA A 691 9.70 -9.27 36.70
C ALA A 691 9.95 -10.78 36.71
N GLU A 692 9.08 -11.55 36.07
CA GLU A 692 9.20 -13.00 35.92
C GLU A 692 9.97 -13.40 34.66
N GLY A 693 10.54 -12.43 33.94
CA GLY A 693 11.38 -12.64 32.76
C GLY A 693 10.64 -12.54 31.42
N GLY A 694 9.38 -12.09 31.43
CA GLY A 694 8.63 -11.78 30.21
C GLY A 694 9.29 -10.67 29.40
N GLY A 695 9.32 -10.83 28.08
CA GLY A 695 9.99 -9.88 27.18
C GLY A 695 9.11 -8.73 26.69
N LEU A 696 9.70 -7.61 26.29
CA LEU A 696 8.98 -6.46 25.71
C LEU A 696 9.69 -5.93 24.46
N VAL A 697 8.95 -5.82 23.36
CA VAL A 697 9.31 -5.04 22.18
C VAL A 697 8.37 -3.85 22.11
N ALA A 698 8.88 -2.64 22.23
CA ALA A 698 8.08 -1.42 22.12
C ALA A 698 8.60 -0.51 21.00
N ARG A 699 7.70 0.19 20.31
CA ARG A 699 8.09 1.13 19.23
C ARG A 699 7.41 2.49 19.31
N GLY A 700 8.00 3.46 18.63
CA GLY A 700 7.40 4.77 18.40
C GLY A 700 7.03 5.49 19.71
N ALA A 701 5.85 6.11 19.75
CA ALA A 701 5.39 6.82 20.95
C ALA A 701 5.15 5.89 22.14
N ALA A 702 4.74 4.65 21.90
CA ALA A 702 4.50 3.69 22.98
C ALA A 702 5.80 3.29 23.68
N ALA A 703 6.92 3.17 22.96
CA ALA A 703 8.24 2.97 23.57
C ALA A 703 8.57 4.05 24.60
N ASN A 704 8.39 5.32 24.25
CA ASN A 704 8.61 6.44 25.17
C ASN A 704 7.73 6.35 26.42
N HIS A 705 6.42 6.12 26.24
CA HIS A 705 5.49 6.07 27.36
C HIS A 705 5.73 4.88 28.29
N LEU A 706 6.15 3.74 27.76
CA LEU A 706 6.48 2.57 28.55
C LEU A 706 7.82 2.71 29.27
N GLU A 707 8.84 3.28 28.61
CA GLU A 707 10.12 3.62 29.23
C GLU A 707 9.89 4.47 30.49
N ASP A 708 9.17 5.59 30.34
CA ASP A 708 8.86 6.52 31.44
C ASP A 708 8.04 5.87 32.58
N ALA A 709 7.17 4.92 32.24
CA ALA A 709 6.21 4.34 33.20
C ALA A 709 6.74 3.10 33.93
N LEU A 710 7.68 2.38 33.32
CA LEU A 710 8.16 1.08 33.78
C LEU A 710 9.65 1.06 34.14
N ASP A 711 10.40 2.12 33.84
CA ASP A 711 11.83 2.21 34.17
C ASP A 711 12.60 1.05 33.49
N LEU A 712 12.50 0.97 32.15
CA LEU A 712 12.93 -0.23 31.43
C LEU A 712 14.44 -0.26 31.23
N LEU A 713 15.00 0.71 30.52
CA LEU A 713 16.41 0.74 30.07
C LEU A 713 17.16 2.01 30.47
N ASP A 714 16.52 2.95 31.18
CA ASP A 714 17.09 4.25 31.59
C ASP A 714 17.61 5.09 30.41
N VAL A 715 16.98 4.98 29.24
CA VAL A 715 17.38 5.73 28.03
C VAL A 715 16.58 7.02 27.86
N THR A 716 17.19 8.04 27.27
CA THR A 716 16.47 9.26 26.86
C THR A 716 15.93 9.10 25.45
N VAL A 717 14.60 9.13 25.29
CA VAL A 717 13.95 9.11 23.97
C VAL A 717 13.79 10.52 23.42
N VAL A 718 14.34 10.78 22.24
CA VAL A 718 14.17 12.03 21.51
C VAL A 718 13.15 11.84 20.39
N ALA A 719 12.17 12.74 20.30
CA ALA A 719 11.12 12.70 19.30
C ALA A 719 11.36 13.73 18.18
N GLY A 720 11.35 13.27 16.94
CA GLY A 720 11.28 14.09 15.74
C GLY A 720 9.89 14.74 15.54
N PRO A 721 9.74 15.61 14.52
CA PRO A 721 8.45 16.13 14.12
C PRO A 721 7.48 14.98 13.77
N GLY A 722 6.22 15.07 14.22
CA GLY A 722 5.24 13.99 14.05
C GLY A 722 4.76 13.79 12.61
N ASP A 723 4.98 14.78 11.75
CA ASP A 723 4.70 14.78 10.32
C ASP A 723 5.91 14.31 9.48
N ALA A 724 7.10 14.24 10.07
CA ALA A 724 8.30 13.78 9.37
C ALA A 724 8.17 12.30 9.02
N ASN A 725 8.33 11.94 7.75
CA ASN A 725 8.21 10.57 7.29
C ASN A 725 9.03 10.32 6.03
N GLY A 726 9.48 9.08 5.82
CA GLY A 726 10.28 8.75 4.64
C GLY A 726 11.15 7.51 4.77
N VAL A 727 11.91 7.25 3.72
CA VAL A 727 12.97 6.23 3.71
C VAL A 727 14.23 6.85 4.28
N VAL A 728 14.84 6.18 5.24
CA VAL A 728 16.07 6.64 5.89
C VAL A 728 17.15 5.58 5.84
N ALA A 729 18.40 6.02 5.68
CA ALA A 729 19.57 5.17 5.74
C ALA A 729 19.95 4.86 7.19
N VAL A 730 20.33 3.62 7.43
CA VAL A 730 20.74 3.10 8.74
C VAL A 730 21.96 2.22 8.64
N THR A 731 22.69 2.12 9.74
CA THR A 731 23.80 1.18 9.90
C THR A 731 23.47 0.21 11.02
N ASP A 732 23.55 -1.08 10.71
CA ASP A 732 23.37 -2.15 11.69
C ASP A 732 24.68 -2.36 12.47
N GLU A 733 24.55 -2.59 13.78
CA GLU A 733 25.63 -2.97 14.68
C GLU A 733 25.59 -4.48 14.91
N ASP A 734 26.70 -5.07 15.36
CA ASP A 734 26.77 -6.50 15.65
C ASP A 734 25.80 -6.86 16.80
N GLY A 735 24.77 -7.67 16.51
CA GLY A 735 23.78 -8.07 17.51
C GLY A 735 22.72 -9.05 16.98
N PRO A 736 21.98 -9.71 17.89
CA PRO A 736 20.98 -10.72 17.53
C PRO A 736 19.68 -10.17 16.92
N VAL A 737 19.46 -8.84 16.90
CA VAL A 737 18.17 -8.25 16.48
C VAL A 737 18.27 -7.59 15.11
N ALA A 738 19.22 -6.68 14.90
CA ALA A 738 19.38 -5.97 13.63
C ALA A 738 19.97 -6.85 12.52
N GLY A 739 20.90 -7.74 12.87
CA GLY A 739 21.61 -8.63 11.94
C GLY A 739 22.13 -7.92 10.69
N ASP A 740 22.23 -8.63 9.56
CA ASP A 740 22.48 -7.99 8.26
C ASP A 740 21.13 -7.53 7.68
N GLY A 741 20.75 -6.27 7.91
CA GLY A 741 19.53 -5.62 7.41
C GLY A 741 19.77 -4.81 6.11
N PRO A 742 18.69 -4.36 5.41
CA PRO A 742 18.76 -3.68 4.11
C PRO A 742 19.52 -2.34 4.08
N GLY A 743 20.11 -1.90 5.20
CA GLY A 743 20.76 -0.59 5.34
C GLY A 743 19.78 0.59 5.25
N HIS A 744 18.48 0.31 5.22
CA HIS A 744 17.42 1.30 5.11
C HIS A 744 16.25 0.91 6.01
N THR A 745 15.66 1.91 6.66
CA THR A 745 14.40 1.77 7.39
C THR A 745 13.36 2.79 6.93
N PHE A 746 12.14 2.70 7.48
CA PHE A 746 11.07 3.65 7.25
C PHE A 746 10.73 4.35 8.56
N VAL A 747 10.49 5.65 8.49
CA VAL A 747 10.09 6.45 9.65
C VAL A 747 8.78 7.17 9.37
N TYR A 748 7.97 7.31 10.42
CA TYR A 748 6.82 8.20 10.49
C TYR A 748 6.78 8.74 11.92
N GLY A 749 7.13 10.01 12.11
CA GLY A 749 7.43 10.56 13.43
C GLY A 749 8.67 9.90 14.05
N PRO A 750 9.88 10.07 13.45
CA PRO A 750 11.09 9.36 13.85
C PRO A 750 11.45 9.60 15.31
N ARG A 751 12.04 8.59 15.94
CA ARG A 751 12.59 8.68 17.29
C ARG A 751 13.98 8.08 17.36
N TRP A 752 14.78 8.55 18.31
CA TRP A 752 16.09 7.99 18.61
C TRP A 752 16.36 8.00 20.11
N PHE A 753 17.33 7.19 20.51
CA PHE A 753 17.71 6.95 21.89
C PHE A 753 19.08 7.54 22.17
N THR A 754 19.17 8.30 23.26
CA THR A 754 20.37 8.99 23.74
C THR A 754 20.61 8.64 25.21
N ASP A 755 21.74 9.11 25.77
CA ASP A 755 22.12 8.85 27.17
C ASP A 755 22.13 7.35 27.54
N LEU A 756 22.62 6.51 26.63
CA LEU A 756 22.59 5.06 26.76
C LEU A 756 23.50 4.56 27.91
N PRO A 757 22.98 3.80 28.90
CA PRO A 757 23.78 3.10 29.90
C PRO A 757 24.72 2.04 29.29
N ASP A 758 25.73 1.62 30.06
CA ASP A 758 26.77 0.67 29.60
C ASP A 758 26.23 -0.74 29.26
N ASP A 759 25.08 -1.11 29.80
CA ASP A 759 24.38 -2.38 29.60
C ASP A 759 23.27 -2.32 28.54
N VAL A 760 23.03 -1.14 27.94
CA VAL A 760 22.19 -0.97 26.77
C VAL A 760 23.02 -1.11 25.50
N HIS A 761 22.60 -2.01 24.62
CA HIS A 761 23.27 -2.28 23.36
C HIS A 761 22.53 -1.64 22.20
N VAL A 762 23.26 -0.90 21.37
CA VAL A 762 22.74 -0.39 20.10
C VAL A 762 22.78 -1.51 19.06
N GLU A 763 21.66 -1.69 18.38
CA GLU A 763 21.50 -2.65 17.28
C GLU A 763 21.47 -1.93 15.93
N GLN A 764 20.95 -0.70 15.89
CA GLN A 764 20.88 0.08 14.66
C GLN A 764 21.02 1.57 14.95
N ARG A 765 21.69 2.29 14.06
CA ARG A 765 21.84 3.75 14.08
C ARG A 765 21.31 4.37 12.80
N PHE A 766 20.86 5.62 12.88
CA PHE A 766 20.74 6.45 11.69
C PHE A 766 22.13 6.68 11.06
N ALA A 767 22.20 6.70 9.73
CA ALA A 767 23.43 7.03 9.02
C ALA A 767 23.84 8.51 9.23
N ASP A 768 25.03 8.90 8.78
CA ASP A 768 25.51 10.30 8.85
C ASP A 768 24.61 11.28 8.07
N ASP A 769 23.95 10.79 7.01
CA ASP A 769 22.94 11.50 6.22
C ASP A 769 21.66 10.64 6.21
N PRO A 770 20.79 10.80 7.22
CA PRO A 770 19.71 9.85 7.43
C PRO A 770 18.65 9.85 6.32
N LEU A 771 18.23 11.02 5.81
CA LEU A 771 17.05 11.10 4.94
C LEU A 771 17.42 10.75 3.49
N VAL A 772 16.87 9.66 2.97
CA VAL A 772 17.06 9.25 1.57
C VAL A 772 15.95 9.84 0.68
N SER A 773 14.71 9.72 1.13
CA SER A 773 13.55 10.33 0.48
C SER A 773 12.39 10.51 1.46
N GLY A 774 11.47 11.42 1.14
CA GLY A 774 10.35 11.78 1.99
C GLY A 774 10.42 13.22 2.44
N HIS A 775 9.93 13.51 3.64
CA HIS A 775 9.84 14.86 4.20
C HIS A 775 10.26 14.81 5.65
N TRP A 776 11.40 15.42 5.97
CA TRP A 776 11.88 15.61 7.33
C TRP A 776 12.75 16.86 7.40
N ARG A 777 12.12 17.97 7.81
CA ARG A 777 12.75 19.29 7.75
C ARG A 777 13.94 19.43 8.71
N PRO A 778 15.02 20.12 8.31
CA PRO A 778 16.13 20.46 9.20
C PRO A 778 15.65 21.27 10.42
N GLY A 779 16.28 21.06 11.57
CA GLY A 779 15.92 21.73 12.81
C GLY A 779 16.51 21.04 14.04
N GLY A 780 16.14 21.50 15.24
CA GLY A 780 16.63 20.94 16.51
C GLY A 780 16.27 19.46 16.74
N THR A 781 15.33 18.94 15.96
CA THR A 781 14.93 17.52 15.89
C THR A 781 14.84 17.03 14.44
N GLY A 782 15.58 17.67 13.53
CA GLY A 782 15.69 17.32 12.11
C GLY A 782 16.64 16.13 11.86
N PRO A 783 16.85 15.73 10.59
CA PRO A 783 17.75 14.63 10.23
C PRO A 783 19.17 14.81 10.79
N ASP A 784 19.73 16.02 10.71
CA ASP A 784 21.05 16.35 11.26
C ASP A 784 21.19 16.07 12.77
N ALA A 785 20.10 16.19 13.53
CA ALA A 785 20.09 15.93 14.97
C ALA A 785 19.98 14.45 15.31
N ALA A 786 19.50 13.64 14.37
CA ALA A 786 19.37 12.19 14.51
C ALA A 786 20.57 11.43 13.90
N ALA A 787 21.39 12.07 13.08
CA ALA A 787 22.54 11.46 12.41
C ALA A 787 23.49 10.76 13.40
N GLY A 788 23.75 9.48 13.18
CA GLY A 788 24.59 8.64 14.05
C GLY A 788 23.93 8.20 15.37
N GLU A 789 22.75 8.70 15.71
CA GLU A 789 22.04 8.34 16.94
C GLU A 789 21.38 6.96 16.84
N ALA A 790 21.15 6.32 17.99
CA ALA A 790 20.59 4.98 18.04
C ALA A 790 19.09 5.01 17.71
N VAL A 791 18.67 4.19 16.74
CA VAL A 791 17.25 4.03 16.34
C VAL A 791 16.68 2.68 16.78
N LEU A 792 17.53 1.72 17.11
CA LEU A 792 17.14 0.44 17.70
C LEU A 792 18.11 0.09 18.83
N VAL A 793 17.58 -0.10 20.03
CA VAL A 793 18.35 -0.49 21.21
C VAL A 793 17.73 -1.70 21.88
N ARG A 794 18.57 -2.48 22.56
CA ARG A 794 18.14 -3.59 23.42
C ARG A 794 18.84 -3.55 24.76
N GLY A 795 18.24 -4.17 25.75
CA GLY A 795 18.83 -4.37 27.06
C GLY A 795 18.01 -5.32 27.92
N THR A 796 18.34 -5.37 29.21
CA THR A 796 17.61 -6.15 30.20
C THR A 796 17.21 -5.23 31.33
N THR A 797 15.98 -5.30 31.81
CA THR A 797 15.55 -4.56 32.99
C THR A 797 16.28 -5.05 34.24
N ASP A 798 16.27 -4.26 35.31
CA ASP A 798 16.77 -4.67 36.64
C ASP A 798 16.19 -6.00 37.13
N SER A 799 14.98 -6.34 36.68
CA SER A 799 14.27 -7.57 37.04
C SER A 799 14.57 -8.76 36.13
N GLY A 800 15.44 -8.60 35.12
CA GLY A 800 15.83 -9.67 34.21
C GLY A 800 14.98 -9.81 32.95
N GLY A 801 13.98 -8.94 32.75
CA GLY A 801 13.14 -8.94 31.55
C GLY A 801 13.87 -8.33 30.36
N ARG A 802 13.78 -8.96 29.18
CA ARG A 802 14.47 -8.49 27.98
C ARG A 802 13.65 -7.44 27.24
N VAL A 803 14.27 -6.33 26.87
CA VAL A 803 13.60 -5.19 26.23
C VAL A 803 14.27 -4.80 24.93
N VAL A 804 13.46 -4.52 23.91
CA VAL A 804 13.88 -3.89 22.65
C VAL A 804 13.02 -2.66 22.42
N LEU A 805 13.66 -1.52 22.15
CA LEU A 805 13.00 -0.26 21.80
C LEU A 805 13.34 0.13 20.36
N ILE A 806 12.32 0.46 19.57
CA ILE A 806 12.43 0.78 18.15
C ILE A 806 11.92 2.20 17.88
N GLY A 807 12.78 3.04 17.32
CA GLY A 807 12.48 4.43 16.96
C GLY A 807 11.98 4.64 15.53
N SER A 808 12.08 3.60 14.69
CA SER A 808 11.54 3.53 13.33
C SER A 808 10.18 2.83 13.27
N GLU A 809 9.64 2.66 12.07
CA GLU A 809 8.32 2.08 11.79
C GLU A 809 8.44 0.82 10.89
N PRO A 810 9.04 -0.29 11.39
CA PRO A 810 9.41 -1.45 10.58
C PRO A 810 8.22 -2.25 10.03
N LEU A 811 7.02 -2.07 10.60
CA LEU A 811 5.80 -2.77 10.19
C LEU A 811 4.75 -1.83 9.55
N PHE A 812 5.13 -0.58 9.24
CA PHE A 812 4.23 0.46 8.77
C PHE A 812 3.38 0.01 7.59
N ARG A 813 2.05 -0.11 7.77
CA ARG A 813 1.08 -0.49 6.73
C ARG A 813 1.49 -1.73 5.91
N ALA A 814 2.21 -2.67 6.51
CA ALA A 814 2.79 -3.85 5.85
C ALA A 814 3.74 -3.56 4.67
N HIS A 815 4.24 -2.33 4.52
CA HIS A 815 5.06 -1.91 3.39
C HIS A 815 6.55 -2.27 3.53
N PRO A 816 7.26 -2.01 4.66
CA PRO A 816 8.69 -2.29 4.79
C PRO A 816 9.02 -3.78 5.04
N LEU A 817 8.64 -4.67 4.12
CA LEU A 817 8.78 -6.13 4.23
C LEU A 817 10.19 -6.61 4.62
N GLY A 818 11.24 -5.90 4.19
CA GLY A 818 12.63 -6.22 4.51
C GLY A 818 13.00 -6.01 5.98
N GLN A 819 12.16 -5.33 6.76
CA GLN A 819 12.37 -5.10 8.19
C GLN A 819 11.51 -5.98 9.09
N HIS A 820 10.56 -6.73 8.52
CA HIS A 820 9.69 -7.61 9.29
C HIS A 820 10.49 -8.64 10.09
N ALA A 821 11.59 -9.14 9.51
CA ALA A 821 12.49 -10.08 10.17
C ALA A 821 13.23 -9.47 11.38
N VAL A 822 13.51 -8.16 11.39
CA VAL A 822 14.09 -7.46 12.55
C VAL A 822 13.14 -7.54 13.74
N VAL A 823 11.84 -7.30 13.51
CA VAL A 823 10.81 -7.42 14.57
C VAL A 823 10.66 -8.87 15.01
N ALA A 824 10.69 -9.84 14.10
CA ALA A 824 10.63 -11.24 14.46
C ALA A 824 11.83 -11.68 15.32
N ARG A 825 13.06 -11.24 14.98
CA ARG A 825 14.26 -11.50 15.80
C ARG A 825 14.18 -10.80 17.16
N ALA A 826 13.66 -9.57 17.22
CA ALA A 826 13.39 -8.90 18.49
C ALA A 826 12.48 -9.76 19.38
N LEU A 827 11.35 -10.23 18.83
CA LEU A 827 10.38 -11.05 19.57
C LEU A 827 10.92 -12.42 19.98
N LEU A 828 11.74 -13.06 19.14
CA LEU A 828 12.42 -14.30 19.47
C LEU A 828 13.43 -14.08 20.60
N TRP A 829 14.21 -12.99 20.54
CA TRP A 829 15.23 -12.67 21.53
C TRP A 829 14.63 -12.27 22.88
N THR A 830 13.55 -11.48 22.87
CA THR A 830 12.85 -11.06 24.10
C THR A 830 12.04 -12.19 24.71
N GLY A 831 11.52 -13.13 23.90
CA GLY A 831 10.78 -14.30 24.37
C GLY A 831 11.62 -15.43 24.96
N LEU A 832 12.95 -15.28 25.03
CA LEU A 832 13.81 -16.25 25.69
C LEU A 832 13.71 -16.10 27.21
N LEU A 833 13.47 -17.22 27.90
CA LEU A 833 13.50 -17.24 29.36
C LEU A 833 14.88 -16.81 29.90
N PRO A 834 14.94 -16.11 31.05
CA PRO A 834 16.21 -15.80 31.69
C PRO A 834 16.96 -17.10 32.04
N PRO A 835 18.31 -17.09 31.94
CA PRO A 835 19.16 -18.26 32.17
C PRO A 835 19.11 -18.81 33.61
#